data_AF-A0A6A5VW54-F1
#
_entry.id   AF-A0A6A5VW54-F1
#
_cell.length_a   1.000
_cell.length_b   1.000
_cell.length_c   1.000
_cell.angle_alpha   90.00
_cell.angle_beta   90.00
_cell.angle_gamma   90.00
#
_symmetry.space_group_name_H-M   'P 1'
#
loop_
_entity.id
_entity.type
_entity.pdbx_description
1 polymer ?
#
loop_
_entity_poly.entity_id
_entity_poly.type
_entity_poly.pdbx_seq_one_letter_code
_entity_poly.pdbx_strand_id
1 'polypeptide(L)'
;MVFEPETENAQFAEGDNRFDATKLSNRERHTILWDSIFCDYKWIEEIVRDFSATPFLIGTRLDALHLGNKDDSKPLYVALISGDISGDVIYTKDLFFSCLKPHKLVEGTDEILFDSGIILNISDILNCPELIPMDIKQVLYDGDKLGSTYSFWRDVDGAPRRLEPAYITLTKSRIPGDEEHFWILKLKSNDDPSGLESKRHFVDVRILTNILNSPSIHLKAHHQPIDISNDYFQYSESSGFVPLFKSIIPIFFQTHVYKGGAQLACWKSSLSRFSILVESPGNDRLGLTGRVACVAGPPCGGGVVSIVTSGAAAAAFCLPFCGDLPGGRPTLRQQKKYHIRRQLPKYRAFEAVMLMDWDSCAELENLNRALNWSRKFQECRGERLTSWVSSFHQSHLPCRLANEAIAEEKRGSFNWTCKVVFTNGEAWMVRFPIDGKVKNPDEKVEIEVATMKVIREHTDIPVPEVKAWGLASENKLELGPFIITPFIEGVSLADFLRDQNDQKSRMLREDVEDADIQTIYKQIAHFMLQLSKLNFPRIGSLSNDSHNDDDTNFAATISSRPMTWKAHEILNVGGVNVFCPANTTFSSTAEYLQHVAEQDWRHLIEQLNSIDDEEDARLKYTFWSVFKKLVPRFVSHDYDRGPFKLICDDFGPANMMVNNTKDLKIVAVLDWEWSYAGPYQLFCSPPRWLVIDRPNQWACEDERLQRYSKYLDILIQALEKEEVDTSQDIAPMEERLSTMMKKQKEGQMWFHHIIWEGFNGPTCVPFQKLRAAVPDFDELAAAIPEGEIHEFVKTKMQHLIDYKKKLDGYGDAVNFLK
;
A
#
# COMPACT_ATOMS: atom_id res chain seq x y z
N MET A 1 -13.15 1.34 -34.45
CA MET A 1 -14.25 0.61 -35.13
C MET A 1 -14.91 -0.22 -34.06
N VAL A 2 -16.23 -0.13 -33.92
CA VAL A 2 -17.01 -0.87 -32.93
C VAL A 2 -17.42 -2.18 -33.57
N PHE A 3 -17.28 -3.30 -32.87
CA PHE A 3 -17.97 -4.54 -33.23
C PHE A 3 -19.23 -4.65 -32.36
N GLU A 4 -20.39 -4.59 -33.01
CA GLU A 4 -21.66 -4.95 -32.40
C GLU A 4 -21.82 -6.49 -32.40
N PRO A 5 -22.56 -7.07 -31.45
CA PRO A 5 -22.81 -8.50 -31.42
C PRO A 5 -23.99 -8.86 -32.32
N GLU A 6 -23.73 -9.53 -33.45
CA GLU A 6 -24.79 -10.13 -34.25
C GLU A 6 -25.29 -11.44 -33.62
N THR A 7 -26.55 -11.44 -33.21
CA THR A 7 -27.29 -12.64 -32.80
C THR A 7 -27.84 -13.36 -34.03
N GLU A 8 -27.34 -14.55 -34.35
CA GLU A 8 -28.04 -15.48 -35.26
C GLU A 8 -28.60 -16.69 -34.51
N ASN A 9 -29.88 -16.98 -34.79
CA ASN A 9 -30.58 -18.14 -34.25
C ASN A 9 -30.20 -19.40 -35.05
N ALA A 10 -29.36 -20.27 -34.47
CA ALA A 10 -29.22 -21.64 -34.96
C ALA A 10 -30.31 -22.52 -34.33
N GLN A 11 -31.22 -23.04 -35.16
CA GLN A 11 -32.22 -24.01 -34.72
C GLN A 11 -31.56 -25.34 -34.35
N PHE A 12 -31.91 -25.90 -33.20
CA PHE A 12 -31.51 -27.26 -32.83
C PHE A 12 -32.18 -28.27 -33.77
N ALA A 13 -31.37 -28.94 -34.59
CA ALA A 13 -31.77 -30.14 -35.33
C ALA A 13 -31.22 -31.38 -34.59
N GLU A 14 -32.11 -32.28 -34.19
CA GLU A 14 -31.71 -33.57 -33.61
C GLU A 14 -31.00 -34.43 -34.67
N GLY A 15 -29.71 -34.71 -34.46
CA GLY A 15 -28.90 -35.56 -35.32
C GLY A 15 -27.53 -35.83 -34.69
N ASP A 16 -27.09 -37.09 -34.73
CA ASP A 16 -25.83 -37.60 -34.14
C ASP A 16 -24.59 -37.02 -34.83
N ASN A 17 -24.27 -35.75 -34.54
CA ASN A 17 -23.07 -35.05 -34.96
C ASN A 17 -22.03 -35.11 -33.85
N ARG A 18 -21.25 -36.20 -33.81
CA ARG A 18 -20.00 -36.22 -33.05
C ARG A 18 -19.06 -35.19 -33.66
N PHE A 19 -18.79 -34.12 -32.91
CA PHE A 19 -17.87 -33.05 -33.31
C PHE A 19 -16.49 -33.64 -33.62
N ASP A 20 -16.09 -33.59 -34.89
CA ASP A 20 -14.77 -34.02 -35.33
C ASP A 20 -13.75 -32.91 -35.02
N ALA A 21 -13.30 -32.89 -33.77
CA ALA A 21 -12.36 -31.89 -33.25
C ALA A 21 -11.01 -31.84 -33.99
N THR A 22 -10.71 -32.81 -34.87
CA THR A 22 -9.53 -32.77 -35.75
C THR A 22 -9.64 -31.71 -36.86
N LYS A 23 -10.84 -31.13 -37.08
CA LYS A 23 -11.10 -30.07 -38.07
C LYS A 23 -11.15 -28.65 -37.49
N LEU A 24 -11.09 -28.49 -36.18
CA LEU A 24 -11.10 -27.18 -35.53
C LEU A 24 -9.74 -26.48 -35.70
N SER A 25 -9.77 -25.18 -35.99
CA SER A 25 -8.57 -24.35 -35.97
C SER A 25 -7.96 -24.30 -34.56
N ASN A 26 -6.69 -23.90 -34.47
CA ASN A 26 -6.03 -23.68 -33.18
C ASN A 26 -6.85 -22.73 -32.29
N ARG A 27 -7.20 -21.56 -32.84
CA ARG A 27 -7.95 -20.51 -32.15
C ARG A 27 -9.28 -21.01 -31.57
N GLU A 28 -10.03 -21.84 -32.29
CA GLU A 28 -11.28 -22.41 -31.78
C GLU A 28 -11.03 -23.35 -30.60
N ARG A 29 -10.01 -24.23 -30.69
CA ARG A 29 -9.62 -25.13 -29.59
C ARG A 29 -9.10 -24.37 -28.36
N HIS A 30 -8.44 -23.24 -28.57
CA HIS A 30 -8.01 -22.35 -27.49
C HIS A 30 -9.20 -21.68 -26.80
N THR A 31 -10.14 -21.10 -27.56
CA THR A 31 -11.34 -20.46 -26.99
C THR A 31 -12.18 -21.44 -26.16
N ILE A 32 -12.42 -22.65 -26.68
CA ILE A 32 -13.24 -23.67 -25.98
C ILE A 32 -12.60 -24.14 -24.67
N LEU A 33 -11.26 -24.20 -24.59
CA LEU A 33 -10.54 -24.53 -23.34
C LEU A 33 -10.87 -23.52 -22.22
N TRP A 34 -10.83 -22.23 -22.52
CA TRP A 34 -11.16 -21.17 -21.55
C TRP A 34 -12.67 -21.05 -21.30
N ASP A 35 -13.51 -21.20 -22.33
CA ASP A 35 -14.96 -21.28 -22.21
C ASP A 35 -15.40 -22.48 -21.35
N SER A 36 -14.57 -23.52 -21.19
CA SER A 36 -14.90 -24.69 -20.34
C SER A 36 -14.81 -24.39 -18.84
N ILE A 37 -14.15 -23.29 -18.46
CA ILE A 37 -13.93 -22.85 -17.07
C ILE A 37 -14.76 -21.59 -16.76
N PHE A 38 -14.77 -20.62 -17.67
CA PHE A 38 -15.37 -19.30 -17.47
C PHE A 38 -16.76 -19.18 -18.13
N CYS A 39 -17.67 -18.47 -17.48
CA CYS A 39 -18.97 -18.08 -18.06
C CYS A 39 -18.93 -16.68 -18.68
N ASP A 40 -18.04 -15.81 -18.18
CA ASP A 40 -17.59 -14.61 -18.87
C ASP A 40 -16.14 -14.27 -18.48
N TYR A 41 -15.55 -13.31 -19.20
CA TYR A 41 -14.14 -12.98 -19.09
C TYR A 41 -13.85 -11.72 -18.29
N LYS A 42 -14.81 -11.16 -17.53
CA LYS A 42 -14.62 -9.86 -16.84
C LYS A 42 -13.43 -9.89 -15.88
N TRP A 43 -13.30 -10.95 -15.07
CA TRP A 43 -12.15 -11.13 -14.18
C TRP A 43 -10.83 -11.15 -14.96
N ILE A 44 -10.76 -11.92 -16.06
CA ILE A 44 -9.55 -11.98 -16.90
C ILE A 44 -9.23 -10.62 -17.51
N GLU A 45 -10.24 -9.89 -18.00
CA GLU A 45 -10.06 -8.56 -18.57
C GLU A 45 -9.65 -7.51 -17.52
N GLU A 46 -10.07 -7.68 -16.27
CA GLU A 46 -9.65 -6.86 -15.14
C GLU A 46 -8.18 -7.09 -14.80
N ILE A 47 -7.77 -8.34 -14.57
CA ILE A 47 -6.38 -8.62 -14.16
C ILE A 47 -5.36 -8.29 -15.27
N VAL A 48 -5.73 -8.49 -16.54
CA VAL A 48 -4.91 -8.10 -17.70
C VAL A 48 -4.79 -6.58 -17.86
N ARG A 49 -5.81 -5.82 -17.44
CA ARG A 49 -5.87 -4.35 -17.60
C ARG A 49 -5.24 -3.62 -16.42
N ASP A 50 -5.55 -4.06 -15.20
CA ASP A 50 -5.29 -3.32 -13.98
C ASP A 50 -4.04 -3.84 -13.23
N PHE A 51 -3.66 -5.12 -13.41
CA PHE A 51 -2.42 -5.71 -12.86
C PHE A 51 -1.41 -6.13 -13.94
N SER A 52 -1.70 -5.86 -15.23
CA SER A 52 -0.91 -6.34 -16.37
C SER A 52 -0.65 -7.87 -16.42
N ALA A 53 -1.42 -8.64 -15.66
CA ALA A 53 -1.27 -10.08 -15.52
C ALA A 53 -1.54 -10.80 -16.84
N THR A 54 -0.85 -11.90 -17.09
CA THR A 54 -1.03 -12.70 -18.31
C THR A 54 -1.40 -14.14 -17.95
N PRO A 55 -2.68 -14.41 -17.64
CA PRO A 55 -3.10 -15.70 -17.11
C PRO A 55 -2.96 -16.80 -18.14
N PHE A 56 -2.58 -17.98 -17.64
CA PHE A 56 -2.44 -19.19 -18.43
C PHE A 56 -2.92 -20.41 -17.67
N LEU A 57 -3.36 -21.39 -18.46
CA LEU A 57 -3.65 -22.73 -17.99
C LEU A 57 -2.43 -23.61 -18.25
N ILE A 58 -2.07 -24.48 -17.32
CA ILE A 58 -1.11 -25.56 -17.53
C ILE A 58 -1.67 -26.88 -17.01
N GLY A 59 -1.52 -27.94 -17.78
CA GLY A 59 -1.96 -29.27 -17.38
C GLY A 59 -1.52 -30.34 -18.36
N THR A 60 -1.77 -31.59 -18.00
CA THR A 60 -1.54 -32.72 -18.90
C THR A 60 -2.58 -32.70 -20.03
N ARG A 61 -2.14 -32.76 -21.29
CA ARG A 61 -3.03 -32.95 -22.45
C ARG A 61 -4.18 -31.91 -22.63
N LEU A 62 -3.93 -30.60 -22.42
CA LEU A 62 -4.93 -29.54 -22.68
C LEU A 62 -5.45 -29.54 -24.14
N ASP A 63 -4.64 -30.02 -25.07
CA ASP A 63 -4.98 -30.25 -26.48
C ASP A 63 -6.01 -31.39 -26.68
N ALA A 64 -6.07 -32.34 -25.76
CA ALA A 64 -6.95 -33.51 -25.84
C ALA A 64 -8.33 -33.31 -25.18
N LEU A 65 -8.57 -32.19 -24.48
CA LEU A 65 -9.87 -31.81 -23.89
C LEU A 65 -11.01 -31.88 -24.93
N HIS A 66 -10.67 -31.73 -26.21
CA HIS A 66 -11.59 -31.69 -27.35
C HIS A 66 -11.83 -33.03 -28.04
N LEU A 67 -11.01 -34.07 -27.81
CA LEU A 67 -11.05 -35.29 -28.63
C LEU A 67 -12.15 -36.28 -28.23
N GLY A 68 -12.96 -35.93 -27.22
CA GLY A 68 -13.62 -36.90 -26.37
C GLY A 68 -12.57 -37.65 -25.54
N ASN A 69 -12.83 -37.88 -24.26
CA ASN A 69 -11.90 -38.68 -23.48
C ASN A 69 -12.02 -40.13 -23.98
N LYS A 70 -11.08 -40.59 -24.81
CA LYS A 70 -11.07 -42.00 -25.31
C LYS A 70 -10.98 -43.03 -24.17
N ASP A 71 -10.69 -42.54 -22.97
CA ASP A 71 -10.77 -43.23 -21.70
C ASP A 71 -11.62 -42.34 -20.76
N ASP A 72 -12.96 -42.48 -20.80
CA ASP A 72 -13.98 -41.72 -20.03
C ASP A 72 -13.84 -41.85 -18.48
N SER A 73 -12.71 -42.37 -17.99
CA SER A 73 -12.50 -42.76 -16.59
C SER A 73 -11.69 -41.78 -15.74
N LYS A 74 -11.07 -40.74 -16.34
CA LYS A 74 -10.15 -39.82 -15.62
C LYS A 74 -10.48 -38.34 -15.83
N PRO A 75 -10.57 -37.54 -14.74
CA PRO A 75 -10.72 -36.09 -14.84
C PRO A 75 -9.45 -35.43 -15.37
N LEU A 76 -9.60 -34.26 -15.99
CA LEU A 76 -8.49 -33.44 -16.47
C LEU A 76 -8.00 -32.52 -15.35
N TYR A 77 -6.78 -32.70 -14.87
CA TYR A 77 -6.17 -31.81 -13.87
C TYR A 77 -5.46 -30.64 -14.56
N VAL A 78 -5.81 -29.41 -14.16
CA VAL A 78 -5.30 -28.16 -14.72
C VAL A 78 -4.97 -27.20 -13.58
N ALA A 79 -3.86 -26.46 -13.70
CA ALA A 79 -3.58 -25.29 -12.88
C ALA A 79 -4.00 -24.03 -13.65
N LEU A 80 -4.75 -23.13 -13.02
CA LEU A 80 -4.86 -21.75 -13.47
C LEU A 80 -3.83 -20.92 -12.73
N ILE A 81 -2.88 -20.36 -13.47
CA ILE A 81 -1.92 -19.40 -12.96
C ILE A 81 -2.33 -18.03 -13.49
N SER A 82 -2.51 -17.07 -12.58
CA SER A 82 -2.85 -15.68 -12.88
C SER A 82 -1.80 -15.00 -13.76
N GLY A 83 -0.53 -15.35 -13.58
CA GLY A 83 0.59 -14.57 -14.09
C GLY A 83 0.62 -13.15 -13.50
N ASP A 84 -0.03 -12.94 -12.35
CA ASP A 84 0.09 -11.73 -11.54
C ASP A 84 1.27 -11.88 -10.58
N ILE A 85 2.18 -10.92 -10.64
CA ILE A 85 3.41 -10.92 -9.86
C ILE A 85 3.29 -9.97 -8.66
N SER A 86 2.31 -9.07 -8.65
CA SER A 86 2.01 -8.19 -7.52
C SER A 86 1.41 -8.96 -6.33
N GLY A 87 0.69 -10.05 -6.63
CA GLY A 87 -0.12 -10.80 -5.67
C GLY A 87 -1.44 -10.14 -5.30
N ASP A 88 -1.80 -9.03 -5.96
CA ASP A 88 -3.06 -8.32 -5.74
C ASP A 88 -4.27 -9.05 -6.35
N VAL A 89 -4.07 -10.07 -7.21
CA VAL A 89 -5.16 -10.91 -7.72
C VAL A 89 -5.97 -11.58 -6.61
N ILE A 90 -5.40 -11.82 -5.42
CA ILE A 90 -6.14 -12.32 -4.25
C ILE A 90 -7.31 -11.39 -3.86
N TYR A 91 -7.19 -10.08 -4.10
CA TYR A 91 -8.26 -9.10 -3.84
C TYR A 91 -9.41 -9.17 -4.87
N THR A 92 -9.21 -9.87 -5.99
CA THR A 92 -10.25 -10.09 -7.02
C THR A 92 -10.99 -11.42 -6.86
N LYS A 93 -10.75 -12.17 -5.78
CA LYS A 93 -11.32 -13.50 -5.52
C LYS A 93 -12.84 -13.59 -5.73
N ASP A 94 -13.61 -12.63 -5.23
CA ASP A 94 -15.08 -12.66 -5.37
C ASP A 94 -15.51 -12.45 -6.83
N LEU A 95 -14.82 -11.58 -7.58
CA LEU A 95 -15.03 -11.40 -9.01
C LEU A 95 -14.66 -12.68 -9.78
N PHE A 96 -13.52 -13.30 -9.46
CA PHE A 96 -13.08 -14.57 -10.03
C PHE A 96 -14.17 -15.64 -9.92
N PHE A 97 -14.65 -15.93 -8.69
CA PHE A 97 -15.70 -16.92 -8.48
C PHE A 97 -17.01 -16.58 -9.21
N SER A 98 -17.35 -15.29 -9.35
CA SER A 98 -18.54 -14.85 -10.09
C SER A 98 -18.45 -15.09 -11.62
N CYS A 99 -17.23 -15.15 -12.17
CA CYS A 99 -16.97 -15.37 -13.59
C CYS A 99 -16.83 -16.86 -13.96
N LEU A 100 -16.76 -17.79 -13.00
CA LEU A 100 -16.67 -19.22 -13.27
C LEU A 100 -18.01 -19.82 -13.73
N LYS A 101 -17.93 -20.94 -14.47
CA LYS A 101 -19.08 -21.81 -14.74
C LYS A 101 -19.57 -22.51 -13.46
N PRO A 102 -20.78 -23.13 -13.45
CA PRO A 102 -21.24 -23.94 -12.33
C PRO A 102 -20.18 -24.96 -11.91
N HIS A 103 -19.86 -24.95 -10.61
CA HIS A 103 -18.69 -25.65 -10.09
C HIS A 103 -18.88 -26.05 -8.62
N LYS A 104 -18.00 -26.91 -8.14
CA LYS A 104 -17.92 -27.32 -6.74
C LYS A 104 -16.50 -27.16 -6.23
N LEU A 105 -16.30 -26.24 -5.29
CA LEU A 105 -15.06 -26.14 -4.52
C LEU A 105 -14.89 -27.39 -3.63
N VAL A 106 -13.68 -27.93 -3.55
CA VAL A 106 -13.32 -29.01 -2.62
C VAL A 106 -12.99 -28.40 -1.27
N GLU A 107 -13.69 -28.84 -0.22
CA GLU A 107 -13.45 -28.34 1.13
C GLU A 107 -12.07 -28.81 1.64
N GLY A 108 -11.21 -27.85 1.99
CA GLY A 108 -9.85 -28.12 2.47
C GLY A 108 -8.78 -28.28 1.38
N THR A 109 -9.09 -28.03 0.09
CA THR A 109 -8.07 -27.93 -0.97
C THR A 109 -8.32 -26.69 -1.85
N ASP A 110 -7.27 -26.21 -2.54
CA ASP A 110 -7.38 -25.09 -3.49
C ASP A 110 -7.90 -25.56 -4.87
N GLU A 111 -8.89 -26.46 -4.90
CA GLU A 111 -9.33 -27.16 -6.12
C GLU A 111 -10.82 -27.01 -6.39
N ILE A 112 -11.17 -26.76 -7.65
CA ILE A 112 -12.54 -26.67 -8.15
C ILE A 112 -12.84 -27.82 -9.11
N LEU A 113 -13.95 -28.52 -8.91
CA LEU A 113 -14.51 -29.46 -9.89
C LEU A 113 -15.56 -28.76 -10.76
N PHE A 114 -15.45 -28.95 -12.07
CA PHE A 114 -16.47 -28.57 -13.04
C PHE A 114 -17.21 -29.80 -13.58
N ASP A 115 -18.48 -29.64 -13.96
CA ASP A 115 -19.30 -30.69 -14.58
C ASP A 115 -18.72 -31.20 -15.92
N SER A 116 -17.80 -30.44 -16.53
CA SER A 116 -17.02 -30.82 -17.71
C SER A 116 -15.93 -31.88 -17.44
N GLY A 117 -15.73 -32.30 -16.18
CA GLY A 117 -14.68 -33.24 -15.78
C GLY A 117 -13.31 -32.59 -15.59
N ILE A 118 -13.24 -31.26 -15.53
CA ILE A 118 -12.02 -30.50 -15.20
C ILE A 118 -11.90 -30.38 -13.68
N ILE A 119 -10.71 -30.68 -13.16
CA ILE A 119 -10.25 -30.28 -11.82
C ILE A 119 -9.30 -29.11 -12.03
N LEU A 120 -9.67 -27.94 -11.52
CA LEU A 120 -8.88 -26.72 -11.61
C LEU A 120 -8.28 -26.38 -10.26
N ASN A 121 -6.95 -26.46 -10.16
CA ASN A 121 -6.22 -25.90 -9.03
C ASN A 121 -6.10 -24.38 -9.21
N ILE A 122 -6.48 -23.65 -8.16
CA ILE A 122 -6.58 -22.20 -8.10
C ILE A 122 -5.78 -21.60 -6.94
N SER A 123 -4.79 -22.33 -6.41
CA SER A 123 -3.98 -21.89 -5.25
C SER A 123 -3.32 -20.54 -5.47
N ASP A 124 -2.87 -20.30 -6.71
CA ASP A 124 -2.33 -19.02 -7.19
C ASP A 124 -3.34 -17.87 -7.04
N ILE A 125 -4.62 -18.11 -7.36
CA ILE A 125 -5.68 -17.10 -7.35
C ILE A 125 -6.17 -16.81 -5.92
N LEU A 126 -6.17 -17.83 -5.06
CA LEU A 126 -6.67 -17.73 -3.68
C LEU A 126 -5.64 -17.15 -2.71
N ASN A 127 -4.39 -17.54 -2.88
CA ASN A 127 -3.36 -17.39 -1.85
C ASN A 127 -2.11 -16.65 -2.37
N CYS A 128 -1.97 -16.48 -3.69
CA CYS A 128 -0.77 -16.02 -4.41
C CYS A 128 0.55 -16.36 -3.70
N PRO A 129 0.84 -17.64 -3.48
CA PRO A 129 2.03 -18.04 -2.75
C PRO A 129 3.27 -17.93 -3.63
N GLU A 130 4.39 -17.47 -3.08
CA GLU A 130 5.69 -17.41 -3.79
C GLU A 130 6.19 -18.76 -4.32
N LEU A 131 5.55 -19.84 -3.84
CA LEU A 131 5.72 -21.24 -4.21
C LEU A 131 4.33 -21.86 -4.28
N ILE A 132 3.90 -22.29 -5.47
CA ILE A 132 2.57 -22.88 -5.65
C ILE A 132 2.60 -24.36 -5.21
N PRO A 133 1.82 -24.76 -4.19
CA PRO A 133 1.81 -26.14 -3.70
C PRO A 133 0.98 -27.02 -4.66
N MET A 134 1.64 -27.86 -5.45
CA MET A 134 0.97 -28.68 -6.48
C MET A 134 1.57 -30.07 -6.62
N ASP A 135 0.73 -31.06 -6.95
CA ASP A 135 1.23 -32.37 -7.38
C ASP A 135 1.77 -32.29 -8.81
N ILE A 136 3.10 -32.16 -8.91
CA ILE A 136 3.82 -32.13 -10.19
C ILE A 136 3.53 -33.36 -11.06
N LYS A 137 3.25 -34.54 -10.48
CA LYS A 137 2.91 -35.72 -11.29
C LYS A 137 1.56 -35.58 -11.97
N GLN A 138 0.61 -34.85 -11.37
CA GLN A 138 -0.69 -34.58 -11.98
C GLN A 138 -0.64 -33.43 -13.00
N VAL A 139 0.19 -32.40 -12.73
CA VAL A 139 0.25 -31.18 -13.56
C VAL A 139 1.23 -31.28 -14.73
N LEU A 140 2.39 -31.95 -14.57
CA LEU A 140 3.49 -31.95 -15.57
C LEU A 140 3.69 -33.30 -16.31
N TYR A 141 3.20 -34.42 -15.78
CA TYR A 141 3.52 -35.76 -16.29
C TYR A 141 2.29 -36.55 -16.77
N ASP A 142 2.35 -37.07 -18.00
CA ASP A 142 1.40 -38.07 -18.50
C ASP A 142 2.00 -39.48 -18.26
N GLY A 143 1.61 -40.09 -17.14
CA GLY A 143 2.27 -41.28 -16.61
C GLY A 143 3.71 -40.98 -16.20
N ASP A 144 4.67 -41.75 -16.72
CA ASP A 144 6.11 -41.56 -16.41
C ASP A 144 6.82 -40.58 -17.37
N LYS A 145 6.09 -39.85 -18.21
CA LYS A 145 6.67 -38.97 -19.25
C LYS A 145 6.22 -37.52 -19.08
N LEU A 146 7.17 -36.59 -19.27
CA LEU A 146 6.82 -35.18 -19.39
C LEU A 146 5.95 -34.98 -20.64
N GLY A 147 4.70 -34.58 -20.42
CA GLY A 147 3.63 -34.63 -21.42
C GLY A 147 2.68 -33.44 -21.40
N SER A 148 2.95 -32.43 -20.58
CA SER A 148 2.03 -31.31 -20.37
C SER A 148 2.11 -30.23 -21.43
N THR A 149 1.01 -29.47 -21.49
CA THR A 149 0.82 -28.32 -22.37
C THR A 149 0.37 -27.12 -21.54
N TYR A 150 0.65 -25.91 -22.04
CA TYR A 150 0.22 -24.65 -21.43
C TYR A 150 -0.38 -23.71 -22.48
N SER A 151 -1.26 -22.81 -22.06
CA SER A 151 -2.07 -21.95 -22.94
C SER A 151 -2.30 -20.59 -22.28
N PHE A 152 -1.78 -19.51 -22.87
CA PHE A 152 -2.02 -18.13 -22.42
C PHE A 152 -3.34 -17.60 -22.96
N TRP A 153 -4.14 -16.91 -22.13
CA TRP A 153 -5.45 -16.37 -22.51
C TRP A 153 -5.46 -15.64 -23.86
N ARG A 154 -4.47 -14.78 -24.13
CA ARG A 154 -4.30 -14.00 -25.36
C ARG A 154 -2.99 -14.34 -26.10
N ASP A 155 -2.74 -15.62 -26.35
CA ASP A 155 -1.64 -16.05 -27.22
C ASP A 155 -1.90 -15.70 -28.71
N VAL A 156 -0.86 -15.32 -29.46
CA VAL A 156 -0.95 -14.90 -30.88
C VAL A 156 -1.24 -16.10 -31.79
N ASP A 157 -0.61 -17.25 -31.48
CA ASP A 157 -0.79 -18.52 -32.20
C ASP A 157 -2.14 -19.21 -31.88
N GLY A 158 -2.76 -18.84 -30.75
CA GLY A 158 -3.99 -19.44 -30.24
C GLY A 158 -3.94 -20.95 -30.11
N ALA A 159 -2.83 -21.54 -29.63
CA ALA A 159 -2.66 -22.99 -29.50
C ALA A 159 -1.99 -23.35 -28.16
N PRO A 160 -2.40 -24.45 -27.47
CA PRO A 160 -1.63 -24.98 -26.36
C PRO A 160 -0.21 -25.37 -26.80
N ARG A 161 0.81 -24.81 -26.13
CA ARG A 161 2.23 -25.06 -26.36
C ARG A 161 2.69 -26.26 -25.53
N ARG A 162 3.54 -27.13 -26.09
CA ARG A 162 4.12 -28.25 -25.34
C ARG A 162 5.18 -27.76 -24.37
N LEU A 163 5.17 -28.32 -23.16
CA LEU A 163 6.22 -28.09 -22.19
C LEU A 163 7.38 -29.07 -22.42
N GLU A 164 8.51 -28.52 -22.84
CA GLU A 164 9.77 -29.26 -23.04
C GLU A 164 10.65 -29.27 -21.78
N PRO A 165 11.51 -30.29 -21.58
CA PRO A 165 12.34 -30.40 -20.37
C PRO A 165 13.26 -29.20 -20.11
N ALA A 166 13.68 -28.47 -21.16
CA ALA A 166 14.54 -27.29 -21.04
C ALA A 166 13.85 -26.09 -20.35
N TYR A 167 12.51 -26.08 -20.27
CA TYR A 167 11.73 -25.08 -19.54
C TYR A 167 11.55 -25.41 -18.06
N ILE A 168 12.04 -26.57 -17.61
CA ILE A 168 11.90 -27.05 -16.24
C ILE A 168 13.29 -27.09 -15.60
N THR A 169 13.55 -26.16 -14.69
CA THR A 169 14.81 -26.07 -13.95
C THR A 169 14.62 -26.59 -12.53
N LEU A 170 15.42 -27.58 -12.13
CA LEU A 170 15.48 -28.02 -10.73
C LEU A 170 16.36 -27.07 -9.93
N THR A 171 15.79 -26.39 -8.93
CA THR A 171 16.57 -25.47 -8.08
C THR A 171 16.79 -26.11 -6.71
N LYS A 172 18.06 -26.43 -6.43
CA LYS A 172 18.47 -26.96 -5.14
C LYS A 172 18.68 -25.84 -4.12
N SER A 173 17.59 -25.35 -3.54
CA SER A 173 17.66 -24.53 -2.34
C SER A 173 17.97 -25.41 -1.12
N ARG A 174 18.61 -24.82 -0.10
CA ARG A 174 18.95 -25.51 1.15
C ARG A 174 18.19 -24.84 2.29
N ILE A 175 16.96 -25.28 2.52
CA ILE A 175 16.25 -25.04 3.79
C ILE A 175 16.93 -25.95 4.83
N PRO A 176 17.44 -25.44 5.96
CA PRO A 176 17.99 -26.27 7.01
C PRO A 176 16.87 -27.05 7.74
N GLY A 177 16.45 -28.18 7.16
CA GLY A 177 15.36 -29.00 7.69
C GLY A 177 14.69 -29.88 6.64
N ASP A 178 14.65 -29.42 5.38
CA ASP A 178 14.04 -30.15 4.26
C ASP A 178 15.08 -30.67 3.25
N GLU A 179 14.82 -31.86 2.71
CA GLU A 179 15.48 -32.37 1.51
C GLU A 179 14.72 -32.02 0.21
N GLU A 180 13.62 -31.27 0.31
CA GLU A 180 12.76 -30.97 -0.83
C GLU A 180 13.43 -30.03 -1.85
N HIS A 181 13.24 -30.34 -3.13
CA HIS A 181 13.72 -29.53 -4.25
C HIS A 181 12.51 -28.94 -4.96
N PHE A 182 12.47 -27.61 -5.12
CA PHE A 182 11.42 -26.97 -5.90
C PHE A 182 11.80 -26.85 -7.38
N TRP A 183 10.77 -26.80 -8.22
CA TRP A 183 10.93 -26.69 -9.66
C TRP A 183 10.58 -25.28 -10.12
N ILE A 184 11.47 -24.67 -10.90
CA ILE A 184 11.18 -23.43 -11.63
C ILE A 184 10.78 -23.80 -13.05
N LEU A 185 9.55 -23.44 -13.40
CA LEU A 185 8.94 -23.62 -14.71
C LEU A 185 8.99 -22.27 -15.45
N LYS A 186 9.75 -22.21 -16.55
CA LYS A 186 9.91 -21.00 -17.36
C LYS A 186 9.02 -21.08 -18.60
N LEU A 187 7.95 -20.28 -18.63
CA LEU A 187 7.04 -20.21 -19.78
C LEU A 187 7.33 -18.98 -20.65
N LYS A 188 7.17 -19.13 -21.96
CA LYS A 188 7.48 -18.09 -22.94
C LYS A 188 6.46 -18.09 -24.08
N SER A 189 5.77 -16.97 -24.31
CA SER A 189 5.05 -16.74 -25.58
C SER A 189 6.04 -16.30 -26.67
N ASN A 190 5.85 -16.73 -27.92
CA ASN A 190 6.64 -16.24 -29.05
C ASN A 190 5.82 -15.30 -29.92
N ASP A 191 6.45 -14.20 -30.35
CA ASP A 191 6.58 -13.69 -31.73
C ASP A 191 7.43 -12.39 -31.67
N ASP A 192 8.18 -11.93 -32.68
CA ASP A 192 8.13 -12.10 -34.14
C ASP A 192 9.56 -11.99 -34.75
N PRO A 193 9.90 -12.60 -35.92
CA PRO A 193 11.27 -12.55 -36.49
C PRO A 193 11.72 -11.21 -37.11
N SER A 194 10.95 -10.11 -37.00
CA SER A 194 11.13 -8.89 -37.81
C SER A 194 12.09 -7.82 -37.27
N GLY A 195 12.85 -8.10 -36.22
CA GLY A 195 14.01 -7.26 -35.84
C GLY A 195 13.69 -5.89 -35.23
N LEU A 196 12.49 -5.70 -34.67
CA LEU A 196 12.19 -4.63 -33.72
C LEU A 196 12.02 -5.23 -32.32
N GLU A 197 12.76 -4.72 -31.33
CA GLU A 197 12.73 -5.22 -29.95
C GLU A 197 11.43 -4.83 -29.21
N SER A 198 10.34 -5.57 -29.46
CA SER A 198 9.21 -5.60 -28.53
C SER A 198 9.46 -6.66 -27.45
N LYS A 199 10.03 -6.22 -26.32
CA LYS A 199 9.99 -6.96 -25.04
C LYS A 199 8.56 -7.45 -24.78
N ARG A 200 8.34 -8.74 -24.44
CA ARG A 200 7.19 -9.19 -23.60
C ARG A 200 7.15 -10.70 -23.26
N HIS A 201 6.59 -10.97 -22.08
CA HIS A 201 6.04 -12.23 -21.54
C HIS A 201 6.97 -13.45 -21.46
N PHE A 202 7.85 -13.43 -20.44
CA PHE A 202 8.28 -14.64 -19.74
C PHE A 202 7.48 -14.75 -18.43
N VAL A 203 7.14 -15.97 -18.01
CA VAL A 203 6.58 -16.22 -16.66
C VAL A 203 7.34 -17.37 -16.00
N ASP A 204 7.91 -17.10 -14.84
CA ASP A 204 8.64 -18.08 -14.02
C ASP A 204 7.74 -18.54 -12.86
N VAL A 205 7.21 -19.77 -12.95
CA VAL A 205 6.39 -20.37 -11.89
C VAL A 205 7.27 -21.23 -11.00
N ARG A 206 7.14 -21.08 -9.67
CA ARG A 206 7.87 -21.92 -8.69
C ARG A 206 6.90 -22.90 -8.05
N ILE A 207 7.19 -24.19 -8.12
CA ILE A 207 6.29 -25.26 -7.68
C ILE A 207 6.92 -26.03 -6.52
N LEU A 208 6.21 -26.12 -5.40
CA LEU A 208 6.57 -26.92 -4.23
C LEU A 208 5.84 -28.27 -4.27
N THR A 209 6.54 -29.35 -3.89
CA THR A 209 6.01 -30.72 -3.93
C THR A 209 6.14 -31.41 -2.58
N ASN A 210 5.01 -31.72 -1.94
CA ASN A 210 4.99 -32.58 -0.76
C ASN A 210 5.38 -34.04 -1.14
N ILE A 211 6.60 -34.48 -0.85
CA ILE A 211 7.05 -35.85 -1.19
C ILE A 211 6.89 -36.80 -0.01
N LEU A 212 5.70 -37.42 0.12
CA LEU A 212 5.51 -38.61 0.96
C LEU A 212 5.78 -39.90 0.15
N ASN A 213 7.03 -40.39 0.25
CA ASN A 213 7.47 -41.75 -0.08
C ASN A 213 7.02 -42.38 -1.42
N SER A 214 7.81 -42.17 -2.49
CA SER A 214 8.07 -43.24 -3.48
C SER A 214 9.33 -43.00 -4.32
N PRO A 215 10.14 -44.04 -4.58
CA PRO A 215 11.36 -43.92 -5.36
C PRO A 215 11.09 -43.85 -6.88
N SER A 216 12.12 -43.43 -7.63
CA SER A 216 12.24 -43.44 -9.11
C SER A 216 11.90 -42.14 -9.84
N ILE A 217 12.88 -41.23 -9.93
CA ILE A 217 13.18 -40.55 -11.21
C ILE A 217 14.69 -40.68 -11.47
N HIS A 218 15.05 -41.58 -12.39
CA HIS A 218 16.40 -41.63 -12.95
C HIS A 218 16.56 -40.54 -14.03
N LEU A 219 17.24 -39.44 -13.70
CA LEU A 219 17.91 -38.63 -14.72
C LEU A 219 19.37 -39.09 -14.82
N LYS A 220 19.61 -40.04 -15.75
CA LYS A 220 20.96 -40.50 -16.08
C LYS A 220 21.73 -39.39 -16.80
N ALA A 221 22.73 -38.81 -16.13
CA ALA A 221 23.80 -38.08 -16.79
C ALA A 221 24.97 -39.03 -17.12
N HIS A 222 25.26 -39.20 -18.41
CA HIS A 222 26.56 -39.63 -18.93
C HIS A 222 27.24 -38.38 -19.53
N HIS A 223 28.53 -38.08 -19.38
CA HIS A 223 29.70 -38.85 -18.95
C HIS A 223 30.63 -38.11 -17.96
N GLN A 224 31.45 -38.91 -17.28
CA GLN A 224 32.61 -38.67 -16.39
C GLN A 224 33.71 -37.69 -16.87
N PRO A 225 34.76 -37.39 -16.05
CA PRO A 225 34.84 -37.37 -14.56
C PRO A 225 35.64 -36.18 -13.98
N ILE A 226 35.41 -35.84 -12.70
CA ILE A 226 36.49 -35.42 -11.79
C ILE A 226 36.34 -36.24 -10.51
N ASP A 227 37.46 -36.86 -10.11
CA ASP A 227 37.62 -37.68 -8.91
C ASP A 227 37.93 -36.79 -7.70
N ILE A 228 37.45 -37.18 -6.51
CA ILE A 228 38.11 -37.09 -5.20
C ILE A 228 37.25 -37.88 -4.20
N SER A 229 37.69 -39.13 -3.99
CA SER A 229 37.62 -39.94 -2.77
C SER A 229 36.99 -39.38 -1.47
N ASN A 230 36.26 -40.27 -0.78
CA ASN A 230 36.28 -40.49 0.68
C ASN A 230 35.65 -39.39 1.60
N ASP A 231 34.90 -39.67 2.67
CA ASP A 231 34.71 -40.89 3.46
C ASP A 231 33.63 -40.69 4.58
N TYR A 232 32.96 -41.79 4.95
CA TYR A 232 32.40 -42.15 6.29
C TYR A 232 30.95 -41.84 6.76
N PHE A 233 30.18 -42.95 6.95
CA PHE A 233 29.51 -43.45 8.20
C PHE A 233 28.57 -42.51 9.04
N GLN A 234 27.43 -42.92 9.64
CA GLN A 234 26.66 -44.20 9.66
C GLN A 234 25.22 -44.00 10.26
N TYR A 235 24.29 -44.90 9.88
CA TYR A 235 22.99 -45.28 10.47
C TYR A 235 22.63 -44.96 11.94
N SER A 236 21.33 -44.73 12.22
CA SER A 236 20.46 -45.71 12.94
C SER A 236 18.95 -45.49 12.73
N GLU A 237 18.15 -46.55 12.86
CA GLU A 237 16.72 -46.64 12.45
C GLU A 237 15.72 -46.55 13.63
N SER A 238 14.42 -46.65 13.26
CA SER A 238 13.25 -47.16 14.03
C SER A 238 12.28 -46.11 14.60
N SER A 239 10.95 -46.31 14.65
CA SER A 239 10.04 -47.24 13.92
C SER A 239 8.57 -46.89 14.23
N GLY A 240 7.59 -47.29 13.39
CA GLY A 240 6.16 -47.37 13.80
C GLY A 240 5.12 -46.93 12.76
N PHE A 241 4.28 -47.87 12.29
CA PHE A 241 3.16 -47.65 11.34
C PHE A 241 1.79 -47.57 12.07
N VAL A 242 0.95 -46.55 11.78
CA VAL A 242 -0.40 -46.57 11.10
C VAL A 242 -1.39 -47.74 11.39
N PRO A 243 -2.77 -47.69 11.25
CA PRO A 243 -3.80 -46.60 11.15
C PRO A 243 -5.06 -46.76 12.08
N LEU A 244 -6.05 -45.82 12.04
CA LEU A 244 -7.44 -46.10 11.58
C LEU A 244 -8.38 -44.87 11.44
N PHE A 245 -9.27 -44.90 10.43
CA PHE A 245 -10.42 -43.99 10.19
C PHE A 245 -11.69 -44.45 10.95
N LYS A 246 -12.60 -43.52 11.33
CA LYS A 246 -14.03 -43.45 10.84
C LYS A 246 -14.99 -42.48 11.60
N SER A 247 -15.64 -41.60 10.82
CA SER A 247 -17.07 -41.20 10.81
C SER A 247 -17.82 -40.65 12.04
N ILE A 248 -18.58 -39.56 11.87
CA ILE A 248 -20.08 -39.51 11.81
C ILE A 248 -20.61 -38.06 11.59
N ILE A 249 -21.68 -37.92 10.80
CA ILE A 249 -22.53 -36.70 10.64
C ILE A 249 -23.98 -37.05 11.05
N PRO A 250 -24.72 -36.15 11.71
CA PRO A 250 -26.08 -35.79 11.27
C PRO A 250 -26.35 -34.27 11.36
N ILE A 251 -26.68 -33.57 10.27
CA ILE A 251 -28.05 -33.36 9.73
C ILE A 251 -29.00 -32.61 10.68
N PHE A 252 -29.40 -31.39 10.29
CA PHE A 252 -30.78 -30.91 10.31
C PHE A 252 -31.05 -30.01 9.09
N PHE A 253 -32.31 -29.93 8.66
CA PHE A 253 -32.76 -29.42 7.34
C PHE A 253 -34.07 -28.61 7.51
N GLN A 254 -34.54 -27.94 6.44
CA GLN A 254 -35.88 -27.32 6.25
C GLN A 254 -36.13 -25.91 6.86
N THR A 255 -36.90 -24.96 6.25
CA THR A 255 -37.51 -24.86 4.89
C THR A 255 -37.92 -23.41 4.54
N HIS A 256 -37.76 -23.05 3.25
CA HIS A 256 -38.62 -22.27 2.32
C HIS A 256 -39.78 -21.33 2.76
N VAL A 257 -40.07 -20.27 1.98
CA VAL A 257 -41.18 -20.17 0.96
C VAL A 257 -41.30 -18.75 0.29
N TYR A 258 -40.79 -18.63 -0.94
CA TYR A 258 -41.47 -18.27 -2.23
C TYR A 258 -42.32 -16.99 -2.55
N LYS A 259 -42.20 -16.58 -3.84
CA LYS A 259 -43.01 -15.66 -4.72
C LYS A 259 -42.79 -14.13 -4.53
N GLY A 260 -42.72 -13.24 -5.55
CA GLY A 260 -42.80 -13.29 -7.04
C GLY A 260 -43.53 -12.04 -7.60
N GLY A 261 -43.31 -11.46 -8.79
CA GLY A 261 -42.39 -11.73 -9.93
C GLY A 261 -42.77 -10.91 -11.21
N ALA A 262 -42.01 -11.06 -12.32
CA ALA A 262 -42.28 -10.66 -13.72
C ALA A 262 -42.24 -9.16 -14.22
N GLN A 263 -41.17 -8.88 -15.00
CA GLN A 263 -41.12 -8.31 -16.38
C GLN A 263 -41.46 -6.84 -16.79
N LEU A 264 -40.48 -6.28 -17.54
CA LEU A 264 -40.51 -5.33 -18.68
C LEU A 264 -41.34 -4.03 -18.63
N ALA A 265 -40.65 -2.88 -18.75
CA ALA A 265 -40.45 -2.21 -20.06
C ALA A 265 -39.48 -1.01 -19.97
N CYS A 266 -38.69 -0.79 -21.02
CA CYS A 266 -37.84 0.40 -21.21
C CYS A 266 -38.69 1.58 -21.72
N TRP A 267 -38.36 2.84 -21.38
CA TRP A 267 -38.50 4.00 -22.28
C TRP A 267 -37.59 5.17 -21.86
N LYS A 268 -37.37 6.11 -22.78
CA LYS A 268 -36.34 7.16 -22.70
C LYS A 268 -36.74 8.39 -21.88
N SER A 269 -35.71 9.21 -21.60
CA SER A 269 -35.69 10.69 -21.67
C SER A 269 -35.78 11.51 -20.37
N SER A 270 -34.60 12.03 -20.00
CA SER A 270 -34.31 13.44 -19.63
C SER A 270 -35.25 14.26 -18.74
N LEU A 271 -34.64 14.78 -17.66
CA LEU A 271 -34.82 16.13 -17.11
C LEU A 271 -36.21 16.51 -16.58
N SER A 272 -36.41 16.34 -15.26
CA SER A 272 -36.82 17.47 -14.41
C SER A 272 -36.59 17.23 -12.92
N ARG A 273 -35.98 18.25 -12.28
CA ARG A 273 -36.13 18.71 -10.89
C ARG A 273 -36.79 17.74 -9.88
N PHE A 274 -36.00 17.27 -8.92
CA PHE A 274 -36.49 17.07 -7.57
C PHE A 274 -36.13 18.28 -6.71
N SER A 275 -37.12 18.82 -6.02
CA SER A 275 -36.92 19.75 -4.90
C SER A 275 -37.68 19.22 -3.70
N ILE A 276 -37.00 19.30 -2.57
CA ILE A 276 -37.37 18.80 -1.25
C ILE A 276 -38.83 19.13 -0.91
N LEU A 277 -39.55 18.14 -0.36
CA LEU A 277 -40.81 18.34 0.35
C LEU A 277 -40.64 17.82 1.77
N VAL A 278 -40.66 18.75 2.72
CA VAL A 278 -40.74 18.48 4.16
C VAL A 278 -42.22 18.38 4.52
N GLU A 279 -42.65 17.30 5.17
CA GLU A 279 -43.94 17.25 5.85
C GLU A 279 -43.73 17.16 7.37
N SER A 280 -44.37 18.10 8.06
CA SER A 280 -44.54 18.14 9.52
C SER A 280 -46.04 17.97 9.82
N PRO A 281 -46.44 17.21 10.84
CA PRO A 281 -47.84 16.93 11.10
C PRO A 281 -48.55 18.04 11.91
N GLY A 282 -49.73 18.48 11.45
CA GLY A 282 -50.71 19.18 12.29
C GLY A 282 -51.53 20.27 11.59
N ASN A 283 -52.86 20.08 11.57
CA ASN A 283 -54.00 21.02 11.41
C ASN A 283 -53.72 22.47 10.88
N ASP A 284 -54.50 23.03 9.96
CA ASP A 284 -55.96 22.87 9.77
C ASP A 284 -56.44 23.17 8.33
N ARG A 285 -57.76 23.05 8.10
CA ARG A 285 -58.41 22.93 6.76
C ARG A 285 -58.62 24.23 5.93
N LEU A 286 -58.80 23.99 4.61
CA LEU A 286 -59.57 24.74 3.58
C LEU A 286 -58.94 25.97 2.88
N GLY A 287 -59.03 26.02 1.52
CA GLY A 287 -58.89 27.30 0.78
C GLY A 287 -58.43 27.30 -0.69
N LEU A 288 -59.09 26.54 -1.57
CA LEU A 288 -59.02 26.57 -3.06
C LEU A 288 -58.33 27.74 -3.82
N THR A 289 -57.47 27.36 -4.78
CA THR A 289 -57.28 27.93 -6.14
C THR A 289 -56.74 29.36 -6.39
N GLY A 290 -55.77 29.48 -7.30
CA GLY A 290 -55.42 30.74 -7.99
C GLY A 290 -54.20 30.60 -8.92
N ARG A 291 -54.29 31.09 -10.16
CA ARG A 291 -53.21 31.02 -11.18
C ARG A 291 -52.64 32.40 -11.51
N VAL A 292 -51.32 32.44 -11.77
CA VAL A 292 -50.63 33.23 -12.81
C VAL A 292 -50.78 34.77 -12.81
N ALA A 293 -49.65 35.47 -12.65
CA ALA A 293 -49.11 36.47 -13.62
C ALA A 293 -48.09 37.41 -12.95
N CYS A 294 -47.03 37.76 -13.69
CA CYS A 294 -46.22 38.96 -13.41
C CYS A 294 -47.02 40.23 -13.68
N VAL A 295 -46.63 41.37 -13.08
CA VAL A 295 -46.36 42.67 -13.76
C VAL A 295 -46.03 43.76 -12.73
N ALA A 296 -45.07 44.64 -13.09
CA ALA A 296 -44.77 45.99 -12.58
C ALA A 296 -44.70 46.29 -11.06
N GLY A 297 -43.60 46.91 -10.63
CA GLY A 297 -43.63 47.93 -9.56
C GLY A 297 -43.66 49.33 -10.19
N PRO A 298 -43.08 50.36 -9.55
CA PRO A 298 -43.08 50.76 -8.14
C PRO A 298 -44.10 51.94 -7.97
N PRO A 299 -44.03 53.00 -7.10
CA PRO A 299 -42.85 53.85 -6.81
C PRO A 299 -42.77 54.53 -5.39
N CYS A 300 -41.77 55.41 -5.26
CA CYS A 300 -41.73 56.66 -4.46
C CYS A 300 -41.24 56.69 -2.99
N GLY A 301 -40.22 57.54 -2.78
CA GLY A 301 -39.79 58.11 -1.48
C GLY A 301 -38.41 57.61 -1.00
N GLY A 302 -37.29 58.30 -1.17
CA GLY A 302 -37.04 59.58 -1.86
C GLY A 302 -35.86 60.36 -1.26
N GLY A 303 -34.72 60.38 -1.97
CA GLY A 303 -33.72 61.47 -2.04
C GLY A 303 -32.66 61.53 -0.92
N VAL A 304 -31.42 62.01 -1.12
CA VAL A 304 -30.75 62.79 -2.21
C VAL A 304 -29.23 62.44 -2.14
N VAL A 305 -28.58 61.80 -3.14
CA VAL A 305 -27.79 62.38 -4.29
C VAL A 305 -26.46 63.03 -3.84
N SER A 306 -25.24 62.85 -4.43
CA SER A 306 -24.77 62.35 -5.76
C SER A 306 -23.36 61.69 -5.66
N ILE A 307 -23.00 60.62 -6.39
CA ILE A 307 -22.44 60.53 -7.78
C ILE A 307 -21.04 61.20 -7.88
N VAL A 308 -19.95 60.52 -8.30
CA VAL A 308 -19.61 59.96 -9.63
C VAL A 308 -18.38 59.00 -9.48
N THR A 309 -18.01 58.01 -10.31
CA THR A 309 -18.30 57.64 -11.72
C THR A 309 -18.34 56.10 -11.94
N SER A 310 -18.59 55.71 -13.20
CA SER A 310 -18.59 54.44 -13.95
C SER A 310 -17.20 53.81 -14.23
N GLY A 311 -17.06 52.62 -14.82
CA GLY A 311 -18.04 51.68 -15.38
C GLY A 311 -17.37 50.51 -16.14
N ALA A 312 -18.17 49.66 -16.79
CA ALA A 312 -17.75 48.32 -17.23
C ALA A 312 -17.41 48.17 -18.73
N ALA A 313 -16.93 46.95 -19.06
CA ALA A 313 -17.06 46.23 -20.34
C ALA A 313 -16.00 46.40 -21.45
N ALA A 314 -15.24 45.31 -21.62
CA ALA A 314 -15.10 44.50 -22.85
C ALA A 314 -14.54 45.07 -24.18
N ALA A 315 -13.96 44.11 -24.92
CA ALA A 315 -13.58 44.10 -26.34
C ALA A 315 -12.15 44.54 -26.74
N ALA A 316 -11.49 43.56 -27.38
CA ALA A 316 -10.22 43.55 -28.11
C ALA A 316 -9.88 44.78 -28.97
N PHE A 317 -8.58 45.01 -29.19
CA PHE A 317 -8.00 45.07 -30.55
C PHE A 317 -6.47 44.82 -30.56
N CYS A 318 -5.89 44.73 -31.77
CA CYS A 318 -4.62 44.09 -32.13
C CYS A 318 -3.29 44.78 -31.73
N LEU A 319 -2.23 43.94 -31.80
CA LEU A 319 -0.81 44.19 -32.16
C LEU A 319 -0.53 45.39 -33.09
N PRO A 320 0.72 45.91 -33.12
CA PRO A 320 1.58 45.58 -34.29
C PRO A 320 3.12 45.53 -34.08
N PHE A 321 3.80 45.06 -35.16
CA PHE A 321 5.26 45.00 -35.47
C PHE A 321 6.09 43.88 -34.80
N CYS A 322 6.71 42.90 -35.49
CA CYS A 322 7.39 42.72 -36.80
C CYS A 322 8.91 43.00 -36.80
N GLY A 323 9.68 42.01 -37.27
CA GLY A 323 11.14 42.03 -37.43
C GLY A 323 11.67 40.81 -38.21
N ASP A 324 11.36 40.77 -39.51
CA ASP A 324 12.06 40.13 -40.66
C ASP A 324 12.43 38.63 -40.76
N LEU A 325 12.33 38.17 -42.02
CA LEU A 325 12.61 36.84 -42.63
C LEU A 325 13.99 36.89 -43.35
N PRO A 326 14.66 35.78 -43.79
CA PRO A 326 14.12 34.60 -44.52
C PRO A 326 14.79 33.24 -44.17
N GLY A 327 14.48 32.08 -44.77
CA GLY A 327 13.43 31.69 -45.71
C GLY A 327 13.70 30.28 -46.27
N GLY A 328 12.72 29.38 -46.20
CA GLY A 328 12.85 28.00 -46.71
C GLY A 328 11.54 27.22 -46.53
N ARG A 329 11.01 26.62 -47.61
CA ARG A 329 9.76 25.85 -47.59
C ARG A 329 10.03 24.34 -47.42
N PRO A 330 9.50 23.67 -46.38
CA PRO A 330 9.26 22.23 -46.42
C PRO A 330 8.02 21.89 -47.26
N THR A 331 7.99 20.67 -47.80
CA THR A 331 6.96 20.20 -48.74
C THR A 331 5.71 19.62 -48.05
N LEU A 332 4.71 19.24 -48.87
CA LEU A 332 3.31 18.92 -48.50
C LEU A 332 3.07 17.74 -47.52
N ARG A 333 4.08 17.24 -46.80
CA ARG A 333 3.96 16.13 -45.84
C ARG A 333 3.71 16.54 -44.37
N GLN A 334 3.71 17.83 -44.03
CA GLN A 334 3.50 18.30 -42.64
C GLN A 334 2.09 18.83 -42.33
N GLN A 335 1.21 19.06 -43.31
CA GLN A 335 -0.12 19.65 -43.07
C GLN A 335 -1.26 18.67 -42.69
N LYS A 336 -0.98 17.36 -42.55
CA LYS A 336 -2.01 16.34 -42.23
C LYS A 336 -2.05 15.88 -40.76
N LYS A 337 -1.43 16.61 -39.82
CA LYS A 337 -1.37 16.24 -38.39
C LYS A 337 -2.10 17.18 -37.42
N TYR A 338 -2.88 18.16 -37.91
CA TYR A 338 -3.45 19.24 -37.08
C TYR A 338 -4.99 19.39 -37.09
N HIS A 339 -5.75 18.39 -37.57
CA HIS A 339 -7.23 18.51 -37.68
C HIS A 339 -8.05 17.28 -37.24
N ILE A 340 -7.53 16.45 -36.33
CA ILE A 340 -8.34 15.51 -35.52
C ILE A 340 -7.86 15.55 -34.06
N ARG A 341 -8.18 16.62 -33.35
CA ARG A 341 -8.06 16.76 -31.88
C ARG A 341 -9.18 17.65 -31.34
N ARG A 342 -10.42 17.16 -31.44
CA ARG A 342 -11.60 17.59 -30.66
C ARG A 342 -12.64 16.46 -30.76
N GLN A 343 -13.36 16.22 -29.66
CA GLN A 343 -14.29 15.09 -29.42
C GLN A 343 -13.63 13.73 -29.09
N LEU A 344 -13.00 13.69 -27.91
CA LEU A 344 -12.97 12.50 -27.03
C LEU A 344 -13.39 12.97 -25.62
N PRO A 345 -14.04 12.13 -24.80
CA PRO A 345 -14.51 12.53 -23.47
C PRO A 345 -13.34 12.84 -22.53
N LYS A 346 -13.56 13.78 -21.60
CA LYS A 346 -12.57 14.20 -20.60
C LYS A 346 -12.34 13.09 -19.58
N TYR A 347 -11.33 12.25 -19.79
CA TYR A 347 -10.65 11.59 -18.68
C TYR A 347 -9.52 12.52 -18.22
N ARG A 348 -9.53 12.89 -16.92
CA ARG A 348 -8.38 13.57 -16.29
C ARG A 348 -7.19 12.63 -16.41
N ALA A 349 -6.13 13.02 -17.11
CA ALA A 349 -4.83 12.43 -16.86
C ALA A 349 -4.41 12.90 -15.47
N PHE A 350 -4.10 11.97 -14.56
CA PHE A 350 -3.33 12.32 -13.37
C PHE A 350 -1.94 12.73 -13.85
N GLU A 351 -1.57 14.00 -13.66
CA GLU A 351 -0.17 14.40 -13.77
C GLU A 351 0.61 13.69 -12.66
N ALA A 352 1.62 12.91 -13.03
CA ALA A 352 2.45 12.22 -12.07
C ALA A 352 3.18 13.24 -11.19
N VAL A 353 3.16 13.05 -9.87
CA VAL A 353 3.91 13.91 -8.95
C VAL A 353 5.38 13.53 -9.08
N MET A 354 6.23 14.50 -9.42
CA MET A 354 7.68 14.34 -9.55
C MET A 354 8.30 14.28 -8.15
N LEU A 355 8.09 13.16 -7.47
CA LEU A 355 8.70 12.80 -6.20
C LEU A 355 10.12 12.27 -6.41
N MET A 356 10.87 12.03 -5.34
CA MET A 356 12.00 11.11 -5.46
C MET A 356 11.46 9.69 -5.47
N ASP A 357 11.93 8.86 -6.40
CA ASP A 357 11.56 7.44 -6.50
C ASP A 357 12.11 6.63 -5.32
N TRP A 358 11.55 5.43 -5.10
CA TRP A 358 12.17 4.38 -4.29
C TRP A 358 13.27 3.66 -5.10
N ASP A 359 14.35 3.22 -4.45
CA ASP A 359 15.38 2.35 -5.06
C ASP A 359 14.87 0.90 -5.02
N SER A 360 14.38 0.41 -6.16
CA SER A 360 13.80 -0.93 -6.28
C SER A 360 14.81 -2.06 -6.00
N CYS A 361 16.13 -1.82 -6.09
CA CYS A 361 17.12 -2.80 -5.62
C CYS A 361 17.17 -2.84 -4.08
N ALA A 362 17.10 -1.68 -3.42
CA ALA A 362 17.04 -1.61 -1.96
C ALA A 362 15.74 -2.25 -1.43
N GLU A 363 14.61 -1.98 -2.08
CA GLU A 363 13.33 -2.65 -1.79
C GLU A 363 13.44 -4.17 -1.93
N LEU A 364 14.05 -4.68 -3.00
CA LEU A 364 14.24 -6.13 -3.21
C LEU A 364 15.06 -6.80 -2.12
N GLU A 365 16.21 -6.20 -1.77
CA GLU A 365 17.07 -6.73 -0.72
C GLU A 365 16.34 -6.75 0.63
N ASN A 366 15.48 -5.77 0.88
CA ASN A 366 14.70 -5.62 2.10
C ASN A 366 13.45 -6.52 2.11
N LEU A 367 12.77 -6.72 0.98
CA LEU A 367 11.70 -7.70 0.84
C LEU A 367 12.24 -9.11 1.08
N ASN A 368 13.38 -9.47 0.48
CA ASN A 368 14.03 -10.77 0.73
C ASN A 368 14.35 -10.98 2.23
N ARG A 369 14.82 -9.94 2.95
CA ARG A 369 14.99 -10.02 4.41
C ARG A 369 13.66 -10.23 5.14
N ALA A 370 12.62 -9.48 4.79
CA ALA A 370 11.29 -9.62 5.38
C ALA A 370 10.65 -11.01 5.15
N LEU A 371 10.90 -11.62 3.98
CA LEU A 371 10.46 -12.98 3.66
C LEU A 371 11.23 -14.03 4.48
N ASN A 372 12.55 -13.89 4.59
CA ASN A 372 13.38 -14.77 5.43
C ASN A 372 13.00 -14.63 6.92
N TRP A 373 12.69 -13.42 7.39
CA TRP A 373 12.15 -13.17 8.73
C TRP A 373 10.78 -13.83 8.92
N SER A 374 9.88 -13.70 7.94
CA SER A 374 8.53 -14.29 8.00
C SER A 374 8.57 -15.81 8.06
N ARG A 375 9.53 -16.45 7.36
CA ARG A 375 9.77 -17.90 7.46
C ARG A 375 10.22 -18.31 8.86
N LYS A 376 11.19 -17.62 9.45
CA LYS A 376 11.61 -17.85 10.85
C LYS A 376 10.46 -17.68 11.84
N PHE A 377 9.60 -16.67 11.62
CA PHE A 377 8.39 -16.47 12.43
C PHE A 377 7.46 -17.68 12.33
N GLN A 378 7.17 -18.18 11.12
CA GLN A 378 6.36 -19.39 10.91
C GLN A 378 6.93 -20.62 11.64
N GLU A 379 8.25 -20.85 11.55
CA GLU A 379 8.96 -21.93 12.26
C GLU A 379 8.88 -21.83 13.80
N CYS A 380 8.63 -20.62 14.33
CA CYS A 380 8.52 -20.37 15.78
C CYS A 380 7.07 -20.29 16.27
N ARG A 381 6.12 -19.94 15.40
CA ARG A 381 4.75 -19.47 15.72
C ARG A 381 3.97 -20.37 16.68
N GLY A 382 4.16 -21.69 16.60
CA GLY A 382 3.46 -22.68 17.44
C GLY A 382 3.98 -22.75 18.88
N GLU A 383 4.26 -23.98 19.36
CA GLU A 383 4.63 -24.24 20.75
C GLU A 383 5.88 -23.47 21.23
N ARG A 384 6.83 -23.16 20.33
CA ARG A 384 8.03 -22.39 20.67
C ARG A 384 7.67 -20.97 21.11
N LEU A 385 6.87 -20.25 20.33
CA LEU A 385 6.38 -18.91 20.66
C LEU A 385 5.52 -18.96 21.93
N THR A 386 4.52 -19.85 22.01
CA THR A 386 3.61 -19.85 23.16
C THR A 386 4.30 -20.24 24.47
N SER A 387 5.25 -21.19 24.44
CA SER A 387 6.09 -21.54 25.59
C SER A 387 7.00 -20.37 26.01
N TRP A 388 7.62 -19.69 25.03
CA TRP A 388 8.44 -18.50 25.29
C TRP A 388 7.62 -17.35 25.89
N VAL A 389 6.43 -17.05 25.35
CA VAL A 389 5.51 -16.05 25.91
C VAL A 389 5.06 -16.42 27.33
N SER A 390 4.74 -17.70 27.57
CA SER A 390 4.35 -18.20 28.90
C SER A 390 5.43 -17.96 29.95
N SER A 391 6.71 -17.83 29.56
CA SER A 391 7.82 -17.53 30.47
C SER A 391 7.79 -16.10 31.04
N PHE A 392 7.11 -15.15 30.39
CA PHE A 392 6.93 -13.77 30.89
C PHE A 392 5.70 -13.59 31.78
N HIS A 393 4.77 -14.54 31.77
CA HIS A 393 3.60 -14.49 32.65
C HIS A 393 4.01 -14.79 34.10
N GLN A 394 3.60 -13.95 35.06
CA GLN A 394 4.05 -14.04 36.47
C GLN A 394 3.81 -15.42 37.11
N SER A 395 2.68 -16.06 36.78
CA SER A 395 2.34 -17.43 37.23
C SER A 395 2.72 -18.53 36.23
N HIS A 396 3.51 -18.22 35.19
CA HIS A 396 3.88 -19.13 34.08
C HIS A 396 2.70 -19.91 33.49
N LEU A 397 1.56 -19.24 33.29
CA LEU A 397 0.36 -19.88 32.75
C LEU A 397 0.60 -20.29 31.28
N PRO A 398 0.20 -21.48 30.86
CA PRO A 398 0.17 -21.83 29.45
C PRO A 398 -0.74 -20.88 28.66
N CYS A 399 -0.30 -20.51 27.46
CA CYS A 399 -1.11 -19.80 26.49
C CYS A 399 -1.20 -20.53 25.15
N ARG A 400 -2.20 -20.16 24.34
CA ARG A 400 -2.33 -20.53 22.93
C ARG A 400 -2.38 -19.28 22.06
N LEU A 401 -2.19 -19.44 20.76
CA LEU A 401 -2.58 -18.40 19.79
C LEU A 401 -4.10 -18.22 19.83
N ALA A 402 -4.55 -16.99 19.59
CA ALA A 402 -5.97 -16.69 19.39
C ALA A 402 -6.46 -17.25 18.04
N ASN A 403 -5.60 -17.17 17.01
CA ASN A 403 -5.90 -17.44 15.62
C ASN A 403 -5.13 -18.66 15.14
N GLU A 404 -5.80 -19.58 14.44
CA GLU A 404 -5.17 -20.82 13.97
C GLU A 404 -4.37 -20.57 12.68
N ALA A 405 -4.94 -19.83 11.73
CA ALA A 405 -4.26 -19.47 10.49
C ALA A 405 -3.36 -18.23 10.65
N ILE A 406 -2.22 -18.23 9.97
CA ILE A 406 -1.32 -17.06 9.94
C ILE A 406 -1.93 -15.87 9.20
N ALA A 407 -2.80 -16.12 8.22
CA ALA A 407 -3.50 -15.08 7.46
C ALA A 407 -4.49 -14.25 8.31
N GLU A 408 -4.87 -14.75 9.49
CA GLU A 408 -5.74 -14.06 10.44
C GLU A 408 -4.95 -13.12 11.38
N GLU A 409 -3.62 -13.18 11.38
CA GLU A 409 -2.78 -12.31 12.21
C GLU A 409 -2.67 -10.90 11.65
N LYS A 410 -2.70 -9.90 12.54
CA LYS A 410 -2.58 -8.50 12.13
C LYS A 410 -1.11 -8.18 11.87
N ARG A 411 -0.80 -7.85 10.62
CA ARG A 411 0.50 -7.31 10.18
C ARG A 411 0.36 -5.81 9.89
N GLY A 412 1.22 -4.99 10.51
CA GLY A 412 1.37 -3.58 10.19
C GLY A 412 2.39 -3.35 9.07
N SER A 413 2.72 -2.09 8.81
CA SER A 413 3.81 -1.73 7.88
C SER A 413 5.16 -2.26 8.37
N PHE A 414 5.47 -2.11 9.67
CA PHE A 414 6.77 -2.45 10.26
C PHE A 414 6.74 -3.64 11.21
N ASN A 415 5.62 -3.84 11.91
CA ASN A 415 5.53 -4.80 13.01
C ASN A 415 4.60 -5.97 12.65
N TRP A 416 5.04 -7.19 12.95
CA TRP A 416 4.17 -8.37 12.97
C TRP A 416 3.54 -8.51 14.36
N THR A 417 2.25 -8.82 14.45
CA THR A 417 1.55 -8.94 15.73
C THR A 417 0.77 -10.25 15.84
N CYS A 418 0.95 -10.97 16.94
CA CYS A 418 0.24 -12.22 17.23
C CYS A 418 -0.48 -12.15 18.59
N LYS A 419 -1.79 -12.40 18.59
CA LYS A 419 -2.64 -12.40 19.81
C LYS A 419 -2.51 -13.76 20.48
N VAL A 420 -2.16 -13.75 21.76
CA VAL A 420 -2.06 -14.94 22.61
C VAL A 420 -3.15 -14.88 23.68
N VAL A 421 -3.67 -16.04 24.07
CA VAL A 421 -4.69 -16.18 25.11
C VAL A 421 -4.24 -17.22 26.12
N PHE A 422 -4.14 -16.80 27.38
CA PHE A 422 -3.78 -17.63 28.52
C PHE A 422 -4.95 -18.49 29.00
N THR A 423 -4.64 -19.56 29.76
CA THR A 423 -5.66 -20.46 30.33
C THR A 423 -6.63 -19.80 31.31
N ASN A 424 -6.30 -18.63 31.87
CA ASN A 424 -7.19 -17.80 32.69
C ASN A 424 -8.13 -16.90 31.87
N GLY A 425 -7.99 -16.85 30.54
CA GLY A 425 -8.73 -15.97 29.64
C GLY A 425 -8.10 -14.60 29.41
N GLU A 426 -6.96 -14.30 30.05
CA GLU A 426 -6.18 -13.08 29.76
C GLU A 426 -5.60 -13.16 28.35
N ALA A 427 -5.61 -12.03 27.62
CA ALA A 427 -5.10 -11.96 26.26
C ALA A 427 -4.00 -10.90 26.15
N TRP A 428 -2.87 -11.26 25.56
CA TRP A 428 -1.75 -10.36 25.28
C TRP A 428 -1.54 -10.20 23.78
N MET A 429 -0.90 -9.09 23.41
CA MET A 429 -0.44 -8.77 22.07
C MET A 429 1.09 -8.82 22.07
N VAL A 430 1.66 -9.70 21.26
CA VAL A 430 3.12 -9.79 21.07
C VAL A 430 3.45 -9.14 19.73
N ARG A 431 4.42 -8.21 19.72
CA ARG A 431 4.82 -7.39 18.57
C ARG A 431 6.31 -7.59 18.29
N PHE A 432 6.66 -7.81 17.02
CA PHE A 432 8.05 -7.90 16.55
C PHE A 432 8.26 -6.96 15.35
N PRO A 433 9.31 -6.12 15.33
CA PRO A 433 9.76 -5.45 14.12
C PRO A 433 10.21 -6.46 13.06
N ILE A 434 9.73 -6.31 11.84
CA ILE A 434 10.03 -7.20 10.72
C ILE A 434 11.39 -6.78 10.13
N ASP A 435 12.38 -7.68 10.14
CA ASP A 435 13.66 -7.44 9.46
C ASP A 435 13.44 -7.16 7.97
N GLY A 436 14.32 -6.39 7.36
CA GLY A 436 14.10 -5.86 6.02
C GLY A 436 13.18 -4.64 6.02
N LYS A 437 12.05 -4.67 6.72
CA LYS A 437 11.13 -3.51 6.81
C LYS A 437 11.57 -2.45 7.82
N VAL A 438 12.28 -2.85 8.88
CA VAL A 438 12.77 -1.94 9.93
C VAL A 438 14.29 -1.85 9.91
N LYS A 439 14.82 -0.62 9.93
CA LYS A 439 16.24 -0.33 10.19
C LYS A 439 16.43 0.05 11.65
N ASN A 440 17.57 -0.34 12.22
CA ASN A 440 17.90 -0.10 13.63
C ASN A 440 16.77 -0.58 14.60
N PRO A 441 16.28 -1.83 14.49
CA PRO A 441 15.08 -2.28 15.20
C PRO A 441 15.24 -2.27 16.74
N ASP A 442 16.44 -2.55 17.26
CA ASP A 442 16.73 -2.50 18.70
C ASP A 442 16.58 -1.07 19.25
N GLU A 443 17.20 -0.10 18.56
CA GLU A 443 17.14 1.33 18.88
C GLU A 443 15.69 1.85 18.81
N LYS A 444 14.93 1.46 17.77
CA LYS A 444 13.50 1.76 17.66
C LYS A 444 12.70 1.24 18.87
N VAL A 445 12.88 -0.02 19.23
CA VAL A 445 12.10 -0.67 20.31
C VAL A 445 12.43 -0.07 21.69
N GLU A 446 13.70 0.22 21.97
CA GLU A 446 14.08 0.90 23.22
C GLU A 446 13.40 2.28 23.33
N ILE A 447 13.46 3.07 22.25
CA ILE A 447 12.87 4.42 22.19
C ILE A 447 11.34 4.36 22.37
N GLU A 448 10.68 3.41 21.72
CA GLU A 448 9.24 3.18 21.83
C GLU A 448 8.84 2.86 23.28
N VAL A 449 9.55 1.93 23.93
CA VAL A 449 9.28 1.55 25.33
C VAL A 449 9.58 2.70 26.31
N ALA A 450 10.70 3.41 26.15
CA ALA A 450 11.04 4.57 26.97
C ALA A 450 9.99 5.68 26.84
N THR A 451 9.47 5.89 25.63
CA THR A 451 8.39 6.83 25.35
C THR A 451 7.07 6.41 25.99
N MET A 452 6.67 5.14 25.83
CA MET A 452 5.46 4.59 26.48
C MET A 452 5.48 4.73 28.00
N LYS A 453 6.65 4.52 28.63
CA LYS A 453 6.86 4.73 30.07
C LYS A 453 6.62 6.19 30.46
N VAL A 454 7.32 7.13 29.81
CA VAL A 454 7.23 8.57 30.10
C VAL A 454 5.79 9.08 29.95
N ILE A 455 5.09 8.69 28.89
CA ILE A 455 3.70 9.11 28.66
C ILE A 455 2.77 8.55 29.72
N ARG A 456 2.91 7.27 30.10
CA ARG A 456 2.11 6.64 31.17
C ARG A 456 2.31 7.30 32.53
N GLU A 457 3.53 7.75 32.83
CA GLU A 457 3.88 8.36 34.12
C GLU A 457 3.38 9.81 34.24
N HIS A 458 3.23 10.54 33.12
CA HIS A 458 3.01 12.00 33.11
C HIS A 458 1.71 12.47 32.44
N THR A 459 0.90 11.56 31.89
CA THR A 459 -0.35 11.90 31.17
C THR A 459 -1.47 10.90 31.45
N ASP A 460 -2.73 11.25 31.12
CA ASP A 460 -3.87 10.34 31.10
C ASP A 460 -4.07 9.59 29.76
N ILE A 461 -3.15 9.79 28.80
CA ILE A 461 -3.23 9.18 27.47
C ILE A 461 -3.23 7.65 27.63
N PRO A 462 -4.19 6.93 27.03
CA PRO A 462 -4.36 5.50 27.28
C PRO A 462 -3.31 4.68 26.51
N VAL A 463 -2.10 4.57 27.07
CA VAL A 463 -1.03 3.74 26.52
C VAL A 463 -1.13 2.31 27.08
N PRO A 464 -0.95 1.24 26.27
CA PRO A 464 -0.87 -0.13 26.80
C PRO A 464 0.26 -0.30 27.83
N GLU A 465 0.06 -1.18 28.81
CA GLU A 465 1.14 -1.56 29.74
C GLU A 465 2.16 -2.44 29.01
N VAL A 466 3.46 -2.18 29.16
CA VAL A 466 4.50 -3.09 28.66
C VAL A 466 4.68 -4.22 29.68
N LYS A 467 4.25 -5.44 29.32
CA LYS A 467 4.38 -6.66 30.14
C LYS A 467 5.79 -7.22 30.09
N ALA A 468 6.38 -7.19 28.90
CA ALA A 468 7.77 -7.54 28.64
C ALA A 468 8.22 -6.87 27.34
N TRP A 469 9.52 -6.67 27.20
CA TRP A 469 10.17 -6.26 25.97
C TRP A 469 11.62 -6.77 26.01
N GLY A 470 12.35 -6.64 24.91
CA GLY A 470 13.78 -6.93 24.89
C GLY A 470 14.40 -6.73 23.52
N LEU A 471 15.73 -6.67 23.52
CA LEU A 471 16.56 -6.50 22.32
C LEU A 471 16.70 -7.82 21.54
N ALA A 472 17.18 -7.75 20.29
CA ALA A 472 17.41 -8.92 19.45
C ALA A 472 18.30 -10.00 20.11
N SER A 473 19.29 -9.58 20.90
CA SER A 473 20.19 -10.47 21.66
C SER A 473 19.53 -11.20 22.82
N GLU A 474 18.37 -10.74 23.29
CA GLU A 474 17.62 -11.28 24.42
C GLU A 474 16.48 -12.20 23.95
N ASN A 475 16.05 -12.06 22.69
CA ASN A 475 15.00 -12.87 22.11
C ASN A 475 15.49 -14.26 21.67
N LYS A 476 15.22 -15.26 22.50
CA LYS A 476 15.52 -16.69 22.25
C LYS A 476 14.83 -17.31 21.03
N LEU A 477 13.89 -16.60 20.38
CA LEU A 477 13.29 -17.04 19.11
C LEU A 477 14.08 -16.56 17.88
N GLU A 478 15.09 -15.70 18.05
CA GLU A 478 15.90 -15.11 16.96
C GLU A 478 15.09 -14.29 15.93
N LEU A 479 13.96 -13.71 16.39
CA LEU A 479 13.04 -12.91 15.58
C LEU A 479 13.33 -11.39 15.65
N GLY A 480 14.47 -10.98 16.22
CA GLY A 480 14.77 -9.58 16.51
C GLY A 480 14.19 -9.12 17.86
N PRO A 481 14.16 -7.81 18.14
CA PRO A 481 13.59 -7.27 19.38
C PRO A 481 12.08 -7.45 19.43
N PHE A 482 11.47 -7.21 20.58
CA PHE A 482 10.04 -7.45 20.79
C PHE A 482 9.43 -6.55 21.86
N ILE A 483 8.10 -6.38 21.78
CA ILE A 483 7.27 -5.74 22.82
C ILE A 483 6.04 -6.62 23.06
N ILE A 484 5.70 -6.86 24.32
CA ILE A 484 4.50 -7.58 24.77
C ILE A 484 3.65 -6.65 25.62
N THR A 485 2.37 -6.52 25.27
CA THR A 485 1.38 -5.70 25.98
C THR A 485 0.09 -6.49 26.22
N PRO A 486 -0.84 -6.05 27.09
CA PRO A 486 -2.22 -6.55 27.06
C PRO A 486 -2.83 -6.35 25.67
N PHE A 487 -3.65 -7.30 25.24
CA PHE A 487 -4.53 -7.08 24.10
C PHE A 487 -5.63 -6.10 24.51
N ILE A 488 -5.78 -5.01 23.78
CA ILE A 488 -6.87 -4.05 24.00
C ILE A 488 -8.03 -4.41 23.07
N GLU A 489 -9.24 -4.57 23.61
CA GLU A 489 -10.45 -4.77 22.82
C GLU A 489 -11.01 -3.42 22.34
N GLY A 490 -11.46 -3.34 21.09
CA GLY A 490 -11.99 -2.12 20.47
C GLY A 490 -11.90 -2.13 18.94
N VAL A 491 -12.22 -1.00 18.33
CA VAL A 491 -12.23 -0.78 16.87
C VAL A 491 -11.08 0.16 16.48
N SER A 492 -10.38 -0.14 15.40
CA SER A 492 -9.36 0.75 14.80
C SER A 492 -10.02 2.06 14.36
N LEU A 493 -9.47 3.19 14.78
CA LEU A 493 -10.00 4.50 14.41
C LEU A 493 -9.80 4.79 12.91
N ALA A 494 -8.71 4.31 12.30
CA ALA A 494 -8.54 4.38 10.85
C ALA A 494 -9.56 3.51 10.09
N ASP A 495 -9.91 2.32 10.59
CA ASP A 495 -10.87 1.43 9.91
C ASP A 495 -12.32 1.97 9.99
N PHE A 496 -12.60 2.81 11.00
CA PHE A 496 -13.84 3.57 11.11
C PHE A 496 -13.88 4.76 10.13
N LEU A 497 -12.76 5.50 10.01
CA LEU A 497 -12.65 6.72 9.22
C LEU A 497 -12.38 6.50 7.72
N ARG A 498 -11.89 5.33 7.29
CA ARG A 498 -11.69 4.97 5.87
C ARG A 498 -12.98 4.45 5.24
N ASP A 499 -13.10 4.61 3.92
CA ASP A 499 -14.20 3.98 3.18
C ASP A 499 -13.95 2.47 3.10
N GLN A 500 -14.93 1.69 3.54
CA GLN A 500 -14.85 0.22 3.53
C GLN A 500 -15.25 -0.38 2.17
N ASN A 501 -15.90 0.41 1.30
CA ASN A 501 -16.29 0.03 -0.05
C ASN A 501 -15.22 0.36 -1.10
N ASP A 502 -14.33 1.31 -0.80
CA ASP A 502 -13.15 1.63 -1.62
C ASP A 502 -11.87 1.41 -0.79
N GLN A 503 -11.41 0.16 -0.75
CA GLN A 503 -10.15 -0.23 -0.10
C GLN A 503 -8.90 0.43 -0.74
N LYS A 504 -9.02 1.03 -1.93
CA LYS A 504 -7.94 1.80 -2.56
C LYS A 504 -7.92 3.26 -2.06
N SER A 505 -9.03 3.75 -1.50
CA SER A 505 -9.11 5.08 -0.88
C SER A 505 -8.32 5.13 0.42
N ARG A 506 -7.16 5.78 0.38
CA ARG A 506 -6.39 6.18 1.57
C ARG A 506 -7.02 7.35 2.33
N MET A 507 -8.15 7.87 1.86
CA MET A 507 -8.78 9.08 2.39
C MET A 507 -9.82 8.79 3.48
N LEU A 508 -10.06 9.81 4.30
CA LEU A 508 -11.22 9.88 5.18
C LEU A 508 -12.53 9.89 4.36
N ARG A 509 -13.46 8.97 4.67
CA ARG A 509 -14.74 8.76 3.96
C ARG A 509 -15.68 9.96 4.06
N GLU A 510 -16.49 10.18 3.02
CA GLU A 510 -17.26 11.43 2.86
C GLU A 510 -18.50 11.53 3.76
N ASP A 511 -18.95 10.42 4.30
CA ASP A 511 -20.17 10.26 5.09
C ASP A 511 -19.95 10.17 6.61
N VAL A 512 -18.73 10.44 7.11
CA VAL A 512 -18.55 10.68 8.55
C VAL A 512 -19.22 12.00 8.93
N GLU A 513 -20.04 11.99 9.97
CA GLU A 513 -20.65 13.24 10.47
C GLU A 513 -19.60 14.14 11.12
N ASP A 514 -19.71 15.46 10.92
CA ASP A 514 -18.79 16.42 11.55
C ASP A 514 -18.82 16.36 13.09
N ALA A 515 -19.92 15.86 13.68
CA ALA A 515 -20.05 15.61 15.11
C ALA A 515 -19.15 14.46 15.62
N ASP A 516 -18.98 13.41 14.80
CA ASP A 516 -18.08 12.30 15.12
C ASP A 516 -16.62 12.77 15.04
N ILE A 517 -16.27 13.51 13.97
CA ILE A 517 -14.94 14.12 13.83
C ILE A 517 -14.63 15.06 14.99
N GLN A 518 -15.58 15.91 15.42
CA GLN A 518 -15.44 16.75 16.60
C GLN A 518 -15.22 15.93 17.88
N THR A 519 -15.95 14.82 18.06
CA THR A 519 -15.81 13.93 19.23
C THR A 519 -14.44 13.26 19.29
N ILE A 520 -13.91 12.84 18.14
CA ILE A 520 -12.57 12.26 18.01
C ILE A 520 -11.51 13.35 18.25
N TYR A 521 -11.60 14.49 17.56
CA TYR A 521 -10.60 15.55 17.62
C TYR A 521 -10.55 16.26 18.96
N LYS A 522 -11.66 16.30 19.73
CA LYS A 522 -11.66 16.74 21.13
C LYS A 522 -10.67 15.92 21.98
N GLN A 523 -10.73 14.59 21.85
CA GLN A 523 -9.85 13.69 22.61
C GLN A 523 -8.39 13.82 22.15
N ILE A 524 -8.15 13.91 20.84
CA ILE A 524 -6.80 14.12 20.30
C ILE A 524 -6.24 15.48 20.73
N ALA A 525 -7.05 16.55 20.75
CA ALA A 525 -6.66 17.85 21.26
C ALA A 525 -6.24 17.78 22.74
N HIS A 526 -7.01 17.10 23.59
CA HIS A 526 -6.64 16.85 24.99
C HIS A 526 -5.31 16.08 25.12
N PHE A 527 -5.06 15.06 24.29
CA PHE A 527 -3.78 14.37 24.26
C PHE A 527 -2.63 15.29 23.82
N MET A 528 -2.81 16.08 22.75
CA MET A 528 -1.82 17.05 22.30
C MET A 528 -1.49 18.10 23.37
N LEU A 529 -2.49 18.57 24.13
CA LEU A 529 -2.28 19.51 25.23
C LEU A 529 -1.54 18.91 26.44
N GLN A 530 -1.58 17.59 26.62
CA GLN A 530 -0.74 16.91 27.61
C GLN A 530 0.68 16.70 27.11
N LEU A 531 0.85 16.23 25.86
CA LEU A 531 2.15 16.10 25.23
C LEU A 531 2.90 17.44 25.16
N SER A 532 2.19 18.56 24.97
CA SER A 532 2.78 19.90 24.94
C SER A 532 3.40 20.34 26.28
N LYS A 533 3.01 19.72 27.40
CA LYS A 533 3.55 19.99 28.74
C LYS A 533 4.87 19.23 29.00
N LEU A 534 5.17 18.20 28.22
CA LEU A 534 6.43 17.47 28.28
C LEU A 534 7.54 18.31 27.64
N ASN A 535 8.52 18.73 28.46
CA ASN A 535 9.63 19.59 28.04
C ASN A 535 10.95 18.83 28.10
N PHE A 536 11.75 18.91 27.04
CA PHE A 536 13.04 18.24 26.94
C PHE A 536 14.17 19.26 26.77
N PRO A 537 15.37 19.02 27.33
CA PRO A 537 16.47 19.99 27.32
C PRO A 537 17.28 20.01 26.01
N ARG A 538 17.07 19.04 25.13
CA ARG A 538 17.72 18.91 23.82
C ARG A 538 16.88 18.08 22.86
N ILE A 539 17.22 18.14 21.57
CA ILE A 539 16.63 17.33 20.50
C ILE A 539 17.38 15.99 20.41
N GLY A 540 16.64 14.89 20.38
CA GLY A 540 17.16 13.51 20.42
C GLY A 540 16.07 12.52 20.83
N SER A 541 16.37 11.24 20.86
CA SER A 541 15.43 10.22 21.33
C SER A 541 15.63 9.86 22.81
N LEU A 542 14.58 9.35 23.43
CA LEU A 542 14.55 8.94 24.84
C LEU A 542 15.28 7.59 24.99
N SER A 543 16.11 7.45 26.03
CA SER A 543 16.69 6.16 26.43
C SER A 543 16.00 5.56 27.65
N ASN A 544 16.11 4.24 27.83
CA ASN A 544 15.46 3.55 28.95
C ASN A 544 16.02 3.96 30.33
N ASP A 545 17.26 4.49 30.38
CA ASP A 545 17.89 5.17 31.53
C ASP A 545 17.22 6.51 31.94
N SER A 546 15.97 6.73 31.54
CA SER A 546 15.16 7.87 31.97
C SER A 546 14.69 7.68 33.41
N HIS A 547 15.26 8.47 34.32
CA HIS A 547 14.94 8.53 35.74
C HIS A 547 14.34 9.89 36.11
N ASN A 548 13.55 9.95 37.18
CA ASN A 548 13.23 11.24 37.78
C ASN A 548 14.46 11.74 38.54
N ASP A 549 14.94 12.93 38.19
CA ASP A 549 16.01 13.64 38.90
C ASP A 549 15.37 14.73 39.77
N ASP A 550 15.57 14.66 41.09
CA ASP A 550 14.77 15.43 42.06
C ASP A 550 14.93 16.96 41.94
N ASP A 551 16.01 17.44 41.29
CA ASP A 551 16.28 18.87 41.04
C ASP A 551 15.67 19.42 39.73
N THR A 552 15.14 18.57 38.84
CA THR A 552 14.42 19.01 37.64
C THR A 552 13.11 18.25 37.48
N ASN A 553 11.99 18.98 37.46
CA ASN A 553 10.61 18.46 37.54
C ASN A 553 10.16 17.51 36.39
N PHE A 554 11.10 17.11 35.51
CA PHE A 554 10.97 16.10 34.46
C PHE A 554 12.38 15.82 33.88
N ALA A 555 12.88 14.57 33.97
CA ALA A 555 14.24 14.22 33.54
C ALA A 555 14.29 12.97 32.65
N ALA A 556 13.46 12.92 31.61
CA ALA A 556 13.65 11.94 30.53
C ALA A 556 15.04 12.10 29.89
N THR A 557 15.85 11.04 29.92
CA THR A 557 17.23 11.05 29.45
C THR A 557 17.25 11.05 27.92
N ILE A 558 17.69 12.16 27.33
CA ILE A 558 17.93 12.28 25.89
C ILE A 558 19.42 12.08 25.61
N SER A 559 19.78 10.87 25.20
CA SER A 559 21.17 10.42 25.00
C SER A 559 21.49 10.01 23.55
N SER A 560 20.47 9.79 22.72
CA SER A 560 20.59 9.28 21.35
C SER A 560 20.00 10.23 20.30
N ARG A 561 20.37 9.99 19.04
CA ARG A 561 19.88 10.70 17.86
C ARG A 561 18.35 10.61 17.71
N PRO A 562 17.70 11.61 17.10
CA PRO A 562 16.29 11.51 16.71
C PRO A 562 16.09 10.33 15.74
N MET A 563 15.31 9.33 16.17
CA MET A 563 14.89 8.21 15.32
C MET A 563 13.66 8.61 14.50
N THR A 564 13.85 9.44 13.48
CA THR A 564 12.75 9.93 12.62
C THR A 564 12.31 8.88 11.60
N TRP A 565 11.01 8.86 11.30
CA TRP A 565 10.44 8.06 10.21
C TRP A 565 11.14 8.36 8.88
N LYS A 566 11.45 9.63 8.64
CA LYS A 566 12.09 10.11 7.41
C LYS A 566 13.46 9.48 7.17
N ALA A 567 14.35 9.54 8.16
CA ALA A 567 15.69 8.97 8.04
C ALA A 567 15.64 7.44 7.90
N HIS A 568 14.66 6.80 8.55
CA HIS A 568 14.36 5.38 8.36
C HIS A 568 14.00 5.07 6.90
N GLU A 569 12.99 5.73 6.33
CA GLU A 569 12.53 5.44 4.97
C GLU A 569 13.58 5.74 3.90
N ILE A 570 14.37 6.80 4.04
CA ILE A 570 15.46 7.10 3.10
C ILE A 570 16.50 5.97 3.06
N LEU A 571 16.76 5.29 4.19
CA LEU A 571 17.61 4.10 4.22
C LEU A 571 16.85 2.84 3.78
N ASN A 572 15.55 2.74 4.08
CA ASN A 572 14.75 1.53 3.89
C ASN A 572 14.31 1.32 2.43
N VAL A 573 13.75 2.35 1.80
CA VAL A 573 13.28 2.29 0.42
C VAL A 573 14.14 3.15 -0.52
N GLY A 574 14.98 4.05 -0.01
CA GLY A 574 15.95 4.81 -0.82
C GLY A 574 17.37 4.24 -0.83
N GLY A 575 17.69 3.29 0.07
CA GLY A 575 19.02 2.67 0.18
C GLY A 575 20.14 3.57 0.71
N VAL A 576 19.86 4.83 1.11
CA VAL A 576 20.88 5.82 1.53
C VAL A 576 20.87 6.00 3.05
N ASN A 577 22.01 5.80 3.71
CA ASN A 577 22.11 6.03 5.15
C ASN A 577 22.32 7.52 5.47
N VAL A 578 21.23 8.21 5.78
CA VAL A 578 21.22 9.64 6.15
C VAL A 578 21.23 9.88 7.67
N PHE A 579 21.24 8.85 8.51
CA PHE A 579 21.30 9.05 9.96
C PHE A 579 22.65 9.64 10.41
N CYS A 580 22.62 10.49 11.44
CA CYS A 580 23.79 10.87 12.21
C CYS A 580 24.29 9.72 13.13
N PRO A 581 25.50 9.81 13.73
CA PRO A 581 25.96 8.86 14.74
C PRO A 581 24.98 8.69 15.91
N ALA A 582 24.87 7.48 16.46
CA ALA A 582 23.85 7.12 17.45
C ALA A 582 23.81 8.03 18.69
N ASN A 583 24.95 8.55 19.14
CA ASN A 583 25.11 9.43 20.30
C ASN A 583 24.97 10.93 19.99
N THR A 584 24.49 11.30 18.80
CA THR A 584 24.29 12.71 18.40
C THR A 584 23.03 13.27 19.06
N THR A 585 23.08 14.47 19.61
CA THR A 585 21.89 15.24 20.04
C THR A 585 22.08 16.69 19.61
N PHE A 586 20.99 17.44 19.43
CA PHE A 586 21.05 18.84 18.97
C PHE A 586 20.60 19.81 20.06
N SER A 587 21.33 20.92 20.19
CA SER A 587 21.09 21.93 21.22
C SER A 587 20.15 23.05 20.75
N SER A 588 19.87 23.10 19.44
CA SER A 588 19.05 24.11 18.81
C SER A 588 18.21 23.56 17.65
N THR A 589 17.09 24.24 17.40
CA THR A 589 16.19 24.00 16.26
C THR A 589 16.93 24.29 14.95
N ALA A 590 17.75 25.33 14.89
CA ALA A 590 18.56 25.65 13.72
C ALA A 590 19.51 24.50 13.32
N GLU A 591 20.27 23.94 14.28
CA GLU A 591 21.15 22.79 14.02
C GLU A 591 20.38 21.56 13.51
N TYR A 592 19.24 21.25 14.14
CA TYR A 592 18.41 20.10 13.75
C TYR A 592 17.77 20.26 12.37
N LEU A 593 17.15 21.41 12.07
CA LEU A 593 16.54 21.64 10.76
C LEU A 593 17.57 21.68 9.63
N GLN A 594 18.76 22.23 9.92
CA GLN A 594 19.89 22.18 8.98
C GLN A 594 20.40 20.74 8.77
N HIS A 595 20.39 19.91 9.81
CA HIS A 595 20.69 18.48 9.69
C HIS A 595 19.68 17.77 8.80
N VAL A 596 18.36 17.92 9.05
CA VAL A 596 17.32 17.26 8.24
C VAL A 596 17.36 17.73 6.77
N ALA A 597 17.55 19.03 6.52
CA ALA A 597 17.72 19.53 5.15
C ALA A 597 18.98 18.99 4.45
N GLU A 598 20.02 18.63 5.21
CA GLU A 598 21.19 17.93 4.67
C GLU A 598 20.92 16.43 4.43
N GLN A 599 20.00 15.80 5.18
CA GLN A 599 19.55 14.43 4.90
C GLN A 599 18.85 14.37 3.53
N ASP A 600 17.94 15.29 3.22
CA ASP A 600 17.29 15.39 1.91
C ASP A 600 18.30 15.65 0.79
N TRP A 601 19.29 16.51 1.04
CA TRP A 601 20.34 16.83 0.07
C TRP A 601 21.24 15.63 -0.24
N ARG A 602 21.65 14.89 0.79
CA ARG A 602 22.39 13.64 0.66
C ARG A 602 21.56 12.57 -0.05
N HIS A 603 20.29 12.44 0.27
CA HIS A 603 19.34 11.55 -0.41
C HIS A 603 19.29 11.85 -1.93
N LEU A 604 19.09 13.11 -2.30
CA LEU A 604 19.09 13.57 -3.69
C LEU A 604 20.41 13.31 -4.42
N ILE A 605 21.56 13.42 -3.77
CA ILE A 605 22.88 13.19 -4.40
C ILE A 605 23.18 11.69 -4.52
N GLU A 606 23.10 10.98 -3.39
CA GLU A 606 23.60 9.62 -3.19
C GLU A 606 22.69 8.54 -3.79
N GLN A 607 21.36 8.69 -3.77
CA GLN A 607 20.46 7.69 -4.38
C GLN A 607 20.54 7.78 -5.90
N LEU A 608 20.88 6.68 -6.57
CA LEU A 608 21.22 6.70 -8.00
C LEU A 608 20.02 7.09 -8.89
N ASN A 609 18.80 6.66 -8.55
CA ASN A 609 17.56 6.97 -9.26
C ASN A 609 16.71 8.08 -8.62
N SER A 610 17.31 9.01 -7.88
CA SER A 610 16.56 10.15 -7.32
C SER A 610 15.95 11.10 -8.38
N ILE A 611 16.20 10.85 -9.68
CA ILE A 611 15.77 11.67 -10.81
C ILE A 611 15.16 10.79 -11.93
N ASP A 612 14.23 11.36 -12.68
CA ASP A 612 13.61 10.74 -13.86
C ASP A 612 14.36 11.08 -15.17
N ASP A 613 14.67 12.36 -15.35
CA ASP A 613 15.34 12.93 -16.53
C ASP A 613 16.08 14.25 -16.22
N GLU A 614 16.55 14.96 -17.25
CA GLU A 614 17.26 16.22 -17.10
C GLU A 614 16.40 17.38 -16.56
N GLU A 615 15.10 17.43 -16.88
CA GLU A 615 14.21 18.50 -16.42
C GLU A 615 13.87 18.31 -14.95
N ASP A 616 13.53 17.09 -14.55
CA ASP A 616 13.33 16.72 -13.16
C ASP A 616 14.60 16.93 -12.31
N ALA A 617 15.78 16.55 -12.83
CA ALA A 617 17.05 16.81 -12.16
C ALA A 617 17.30 18.32 -11.92
N ARG A 618 17.00 19.18 -12.90
CA ARG A 618 17.10 20.64 -12.76
C ARG A 618 16.14 21.17 -11.70
N LEU A 619 14.89 20.73 -11.72
CA LEU A 619 13.86 21.16 -10.78
C LEU A 619 14.18 20.71 -9.36
N LYS A 620 14.52 19.42 -9.15
CA LYS A 620 14.92 18.89 -7.83
C LYS A 620 16.13 19.62 -7.26
N TYR A 621 17.19 19.81 -8.05
CA TYR A 621 18.37 20.57 -7.59
C TYR A 621 18.01 22.01 -7.18
N THR A 622 17.22 22.69 -8.01
CA THR A 622 16.77 24.06 -7.77
C THR A 622 15.96 24.18 -6.48
N PHE A 623 14.93 23.34 -6.33
CA PHE A 623 14.01 23.39 -5.19
C PHE A 623 14.72 23.03 -3.88
N TRP A 624 15.57 21.99 -3.87
CA TRP A 624 16.33 21.62 -2.67
C TRP A 624 17.44 22.63 -2.33
N SER A 625 18.06 23.28 -3.32
CA SER A 625 19.01 24.37 -3.10
C SER A 625 18.34 25.60 -2.48
N VAL A 626 17.13 25.96 -2.93
CA VAL A 626 16.33 27.02 -2.31
C VAL A 626 15.90 26.60 -0.91
N PHE A 627 15.39 25.38 -0.71
CA PHE A 627 14.98 24.86 0.59
C PHE A 627 16.08 24.96 1.65
N LYS A 628 17.32 24.56 1.32
CA LYS A 628 18.49 24.73 2.20
C LYS A 628 18.77 26.19 2.56
N LYS A 629 18.64 27.12 1.60
CA LYS A 629 18.76 28.58 1.86
C LYS A 629 17.61 29.13 2.72
N LEU A 630 16.45 28.48 2.70
CA LEU A 630 15.27 28.89 3.47
C LEU A 630 15.31 28.44 4.94
N VAL A 631 16.06 27.38 5.30
CA VAL A 631 16.11 26.83 6.68
C VAL A 631 16.20 27.92 7.76
N PRO A 632 17.12 28.91 7.71
CA PRO A 632 17.24 29.93 8.76
C PRO A 632 16.03 30.86 8.88
N ARG A 633 15.23 31.01 7.81
CA ARG A 633 14.01 31.84 7.81
C ARG A 633 12.82 31.16 8.49
N PHE A 634 12.87 29.84 8.62
CA PHE A 634 11.84 29.02 9.28
C PHE A 634 12.24 28.58 10.69
N VAL A 635 13.35 29.09 11.25
CA VAL A 635 13.69 28.92 12.68
C VAL A 635 13.00 30.02 13.49
N SER A 636 12.14 29.63 14.43
CA SER A 636 11.56 30.56 15.40
C SER A 636 12.60 30.92 16.47
N HIS A 637 12.99 32.20 16.53
CA HIS A 637 14.08 32.66 17.40
C HIS A 637 13.80 32.40 18.89
N ASP A 638 12.56 32.61 19.33
CA ASP A 638 12.13 32.45 20.72
C ASP A 638 12.19 30.99 21.21
N TYR A 639 12.13 30.04 20.27
CA TYR A 639 12.11 28.59 20.55
C TYR A 639 13.31 27.83 19.97
N ASP A 640 14.34 28.55 19.49
CA ASP A 640 15.51 27.91 18.88
C ASP A 640 16.18 26.96 19.86
N ARG A 641 16.38 27.38 21.11
CA ARG A 641 16.98 26.57 22.19
C ARG A 641 15.94 25.83 23.06
N GLY A 642 14.76 25.58 22.49
CA GLY A 642 13.66 24.90 23.16
C GLY A 642 12.70 25.84 23.91
N PRO A 643 11.83 25.31 24.80
CA PRO A 643 11.78 23.91 25.20
C PRO A 643 11.41 22.98 24.04
N PHE A 644 12.10 21.84 23.95
CA PHE A 644 11.79 20.82 22.95
C PHE A 644 10.63 19.95 23.44
N LYS A 645 9.83 19.39 22.52
CA LYS A 645 8.61 18.63 22.82
C LYS A 645 8.70 17.21 22.29
N LEU A 646 7.92 16.30 22.86
CA LEU A 646 7.79 14.95 22.31
C LEU A 646 7.02 15.01 20.99
N ILE A 647 7.67 14.59 19.91
CA ILE A 647 7.10 14.37 18.58
C ILE A 647 7.12 12.86 18.33
N CYS A 648 6.03 12.32 17.78
CA CYS A 648 5.95 10.96 17.27
C CYS A 648 5.52 11.07 15.80
N ASP A 649 6.38 10.64 14.87
CA ASP A 649 6.13 10.83 13.43
C ASP A 649 4.93 10.00 12.92
N ASP A 650 4.50 8.98 13.66
CA ASP A 650 3.35 8.11 13.34
C ASP A 650 2.16 8.27 14.32
N PHE A 651 2.15 9.34 15.12
CA PHE A 651 0.99 9.67 15.97
C PHE A 651 -0.20 10.08 15.10
N GLY A 652 -1.25 9.27 15.06
CA GLY A 652 -2.48 9.55 14.32
C GLY A 652 -3.50 8.42 14.37
N PRO A 653 -4.66 8.56 13.67
CA PRO A 653 -5.78 7.61 13.73
C PRO A 653 -5.47 6.15 13.40
N ALA A 654 -4.39 5.86 12.66
CA ALA A 654 -3.94 4.49 12.38
C ALA A 654 -3.53 3.72 13.65
N ASN A 655 -3.04 4.43 14.66
CA ASN A 655 -2.48 3.87 15.89
C ASN A 655 -3.37 4.10 17.12
N MET A 656 -4.65 4.44 16.89
CA MET A 656 -5.65 4.70 17.93
C MET A 656 -6.80 3.70 17.86
N MET A 657 -7.26 3.25 19.03
CA MET A 657 -8.43 2.38 19.15
C MET A 657 -9.56 3.10 19.89
N VAL A 658 -10.80 2.96 19.39
CA VAL A 658 -12.02 3.39 20.08
C VAL A 658 -12.79 2.22 20.69
N ASN A 659 -13.52 2.48 21.78
CA ASN A 659 -14.30 1.46 22.47
C ASN A 659 -15.39 0.82 21.58
N ASN A 660 -16.06 1.61 20.74
CA ASN A 660 -17.01 1.18 19.72
C ASN A 660 -17.29 2.32 18.73
N THR A 661 -18.04 2.03 17.66
CA THR A 661 -18.38 2.95 16.57
C THR A 661 -19.50 3.95 16.89
N LYS A 662 -19.97 4.05 18.14
CA LYS A 662 -21.03 4.99 18.57
C LYS A 662 -20.53 6.02 19.58
N ASP A 663 -19.80 5.58 20.60
CA ASP A 663 -19.27 6.47 21.63
C ASP A 663 -17.95 7.13 21.20
N LEU A 664 -17.22 6.49 20.28
CA LEU A 664 -15.94 6.95 19.71
C LEU A 664 -14.90 7.35 20.77
N LYS A 665 -14.98 6.76 21.97
CA LYS A 665 -14.03 7.03 23.05
C LYS A 665 -12.73 6.30 22.77
N ILE A 666 -11.62 7.03 22.66
CA ILE A 666 -10.29 6.45 22.49
C ILE A 666 -9.90 5.71 23.77
N VAL A 667 -9.61 4.41 23.63
CA VAL A 667 -9.24 3.48 24.72
C VAL A 667 -7.81 2.96 24.60
N ALA A 668 -7.14 3.20 23.46
CA ALA A 668 -5.71 3.00 23.35
C ALA A 668 -5.05 3.94 22.33
N VAL A 669 -3.83 4.37 22.62
CA VAL A 669 -2.85 4.88 21.65
C VAL A 669 -1.67 3.90 21.69
N LEU A 670 -1.57 3.07 20.64
CA LEU A 670 -0.78 1.85 20.64
C LEU A 670 0.69 2.07 20.28
N ASP A 671 0.92 2.70 19.13
CA ASP A 671 2.24 2.77 18.51
C ASP A 671 2.91 4.10 18.81
N TRP A 672 4.06 4.03 19.49
CA TRP A 672 4.91 5.17 19.86
C TRP A 672 6.30 5.06 19.21
N GLU A 673 6.40 4.25 18.14
CA GLU A 673 7.56 4.23 17.28
C GLU A 673 7.84 5.59 16.62
N TRP A 674 9.10 5.82 16.23
CA TRP A 674 9.57 7.09 15.65
C TRP A 674 9.34 8.31 16.55
N SER A 675 9.43 8.12 17.86
CA SER A 675 9.33 9.18 18.87
C SER A 675 10.68 9.82 19.20
N TYR A 676 10.70 11.15 19.31
CA TYR A 676 11.87 11.94 19.68
C TYR A 676 11.46 13.28 20.31
N ALA A 677 12.33 13.82 21.15
CA ALA A 677 12.28 15.23 21.52
C ALA A 677 12.70 16.09 20.32
N GLY A 678 11.85 17.03 19.90
CA GLY A 678 12.04 17.85 18.71
C GLY A 678 11.59 19.32 18.87
N PRO A 679 11.81 20.17 17.85
CA PRO A 679 11.45 21.59 17.86
C PRO A 679 9.98 21.87 18.20
N TYR A 680 9.74 22.87 19.06
CA TYR A 680 8.38 23.30 19.43
C TYR A 680 7.52 23.68 18.21
N GLN A 681 8.11 24.38 17.24
CA GLN A 681 7.44 24.77 15.99
C GLN A 681 6.98 23.59 15.11
N LEU A 682 7.67 22.45 15.15
CA LEU A 682 7.21 21.23 14.48
C LEU A 682 6.02 20.65 15.25
N PHE A 683 6.13 20.54 16.58
CA PHE A 683 5.03 20.08 17.43
C PHE A 683 3.75 20.92 17.26
N CYS A 684 3.87 22.25 17.11
CA CYS A 684 2.75 23.15 16.87
C CYS A 684 2.17 23.11 15.45
N SER A 685 2.78 22.38 14.52
CA SER A 685 2.35 22.40 13.13
C SER A 685 1.12 21.51 12.87
N PRO A 686 0.22 21.93 11.95
CA PRO A 686 -0.91 21.14 11.49
C PRO A 686 -0.58 19.67 11.18
N PRO A 687 -1.28 18.70 11.80
CA PRO A 687 -0.96 17.28 11.62
C PRO A 687 -1.10 16.81 10.17
N ARG A 688 -0.22 15.89 9.75
CA ARG A 688 -0.20 15.34 8.38
C ARG A 688 -1.40 14.43 8.08
N TRP A 689 -2.00 13.80 9.10
CA TRP A 689 -2.99 12.73 8.97
C TRP A 689 -4.47 13.18 8.95
N LEU A 690 -4.78 14.49 8.88
CA LEU A 690 -6.16 14.99 9.03
C LEU A 690 -7.17 14.44 8.01
N VAL A 691 -6.71 13.99 6.84
CA VAL A 691 -7.52 13.27 5.83
C VAL A 691 -7.04 11.82 5.63
N ILE A 692 -6.32 11.28 6.62
CA ILE A 692 -5.60 9.99 6.66
C ILE A 692 -4.41 9.91 5.69
N ASP A 693 -4.62 10.31 4.44
CA ASP A 693 -3.59 10.41 3.43
C ASP A 693 -2.65 11.61 3.66
N ARG A 694 -1.39 11.52 3.19
CA ARG A 694 -0.32 12.48 3.54
C ARG A 694 -0.08 13.53 2.43
N PRO A 695 0.01 14.85 2.74
CA PRO A 695 0.11 15.90 1.72
C PRO A 695 1.28 15.81 0.72
N ASN A 696 2.39 15.17 1.08
CA ASN A 696 3.51 14.94 0.17
C ASN A 696 3.15 14.02 -1.02
N GLN A 697 2.11 13.19 -0.91
CA GLN A 697 1.64 12.29 -1.98
C GLN A 697 0.62 12.95 -2.92
N TRP A 698 0.34 14.25 -2.77
CA TRP A 698 -0.71 14.97 -3.51
C TRP A 698 -0.15 15.81 -4.66
N ALA A 699 -0.90 15.84 -5.76
CA ALA A 699 -0.63 16.74 -6.88
C ALA A 699 -1.02 18.18 -6.54
N CYS A 700 -0.46 19.17 -7.24
CA CYS A 700 -0.60 20.58 -6.86
C CYS A 700 -2.04 21.14 -6.86
N GLU A 701 -2.91 20.61 -7.73
CA GLU A 701 -4.33 20.98 -7.86
C GLU A 701 -5.28 19.97 -7.18
N ASP A 702 -5.09 19.73 -5.87
CA ASP A 702 -5.82 18.68 -5.16
C ASP A 702 -7.11 19.12 -4.46
N GLU A 703 -8.19 18.36 -4.65
CA GLU A 703 -9.45 18.51 -3.93
C GLU A 703 -9.30 18.12 -2.43
N ARG A 704 -8.30 17.28 -2.09
CA ARG A 704 -7.90 16.93 -0.70
C ARG A 704 -7.54 18.16 0.13
N LEU A 705 -7.00 19.23 -0.47
CA LEU A 705 -6.64 20.46 0.24
C LEU A 705 -7.82 21.14 0.93
N GLN A 706 -9.02 21.09 0.33
CA GLN A 706 -10.22 21.70 0.90
C GLN A 706 -10.71 20.91 2.12
N ARG A 707 -10.68 19.57 2.04
CA ARG A 707 -10.98 18.68 3.16
C ARG A 707 -9.96 18.83 4.29
N TYR A 708 -8.67 18.89 3.96
CA TYR A 708 -7.60 19.14 4.91
C TYR A 708 -7.80 20.45 5.67
N SER A 709 -8.12 21.56 4.98
CA SER A 709 -8.43 22.82 5.68
C SER A 709 -9.67 22.70 6.57
N LYS A 710 -10.76 22.08 6.10
CA LYS A 710 -11.98 21.87 6.91
C LYS A 710 -11.66 21.16 8.23
N TYR A 711 -10.95 20.03 8.16
CA TYR A 711 -10.62 19.24 9.34
C TYR A 711 -9.56 19.91 10.22
N LEU A 712 -8.61 20.66 9.64
CA LEU A 712 -7.70 21.50 10.41
C LEU A 712 -8.45 22.57 11.21
N ASP A 713 -9.45 23.22 10.62
CA ASP A 713 -10.28 24.21 11.32
C ASP A 713 -11.12 23.58 12.45
N ILE A 714 -11.57 22.33 12.29
CA ILE A 714 -12.24 21.57 13.37
C ILE A 714 -11.26 21.18 14.49
N LEU A 715 -10.04 20.73 14.16
CA LEU A 715 -9.02 20.41 15.17
C LEU A 715 -8.60 21.64 15.96
N ILE A 716 -8.40 22.78 15.28
CA ILE A 716 -8.06 24.05 15.91
C ILE A 716 -9.18 24.50 16.86
N GLN A 717 -10.44 24.39 16.47
CA GLN A 717 -11.59 24.68 17.36
C GLN A 717 -11.64 23.74 18.57
N ALA A 718 -11.30 22.46 18.39
CA ALA A 718 -11.19 21.50 19.49
C ALA A 718 -10.06 21.90 20.46
N LEU A 719 -8.88 22.28 19.96
CA LEU A 719 -7.77 22.80 20.77
C LEU A 719 -8.16 24.05 21.55
N GLU A 720 -8.78 25.05 20.91
CA GLU A 720 -9.22 26.29 21.58
C GLU A 720 -10.21 26.02 22.72
N LYS A 721 -11.06 25.00 22.55
CA LYS A 721 -12.03 24.60 23.57
C LYS A 721 -11.36 23.84 24.72
N GLU A 722 -10.55 22.81 24.43
CA GLU A 722 -9.88 22.04 25.48
C GLU A 722 -8.89 22.89 26.29
N GLU A 723 -8.22 23.87 25.66
CA GLU A 723 -7.35 24.83 26.35
C GLU A 723 -8.09 25.64 27.43
N VAL A 724 -9.36 25.97 27.20
CA VAL A 724 -10.23 26.68 28.15
C VAL A 724 -10.88 25.72 29.16
N ASP A 725 -11.35 24.56 28.71
CA ASP A 725 -12.09 23.59 29.54
C ASP A 725 -11.17 22.85 30.54
N THR A 726 -9.86 22.70 30.26
CA THR A 726 -8.92 21.91 31.09
C THR A 726 -7.87 22.70 31.88
N SER A 727 -7.70 24.01 31.63
CA SER A 727 -6.64 24.80 32.27
C SER A 727 -7.16 25.64 33.45
N GLN A 728 -6.62 25.43 34.65
CA GLN A 728 -6.87 26.32 35.80
C GLN A 728 -6.13 27.67 35.62
N ASP A 729 -4.89 27.62 35.12
CA ASP A 729 -4.14 28.78 34.63
C ASP A 729 -4.06 28.68 33.10
N ILE A 730 -4.85 29.50 32.40
CA ILE A 730 -4.88 29.49 30.93
C ILE A 730 -3.64 30.20 30.41
N ALA A 731 -2.82 29.49 29.63
CA ALA A 731 -1.62 30.05 29.00
C ALA A 731 -1.92 31.35 28.22
N PRO A 732 -0.96 32.31 28.17
CA PRO A 732 -1.07 33.50 27.35
C PRO A 732 -1.49 33.15 25.93
N MET A 733 -2.44 33.90 25.36
CA MET A 733 -3.06 33.56 24.07
C MET A 733 -2.01 33.32 22.97
N GLU A 734 -0.91 34.06 22.99
CA GLU A 734 0.16 33.98 21.99
C GLU A 734 1.00 32.70 22.06
N GLU A 735 1.01 32.02 23.22
CA GLU A 735 1.73 30.76 23.53
C GLU A 735 0.84 29.52 23.39
N ARG A 736 -0.48 29.69 23.22
CA ARG A 736 -1.43 28.57 23.08
C ARG A 736 -1.16 27.73 21.85
N LEU A 737 -1.31 26.42 21.96
CA LEU A 737 -1.09 25.47 20.88
C LEU A 737 -2.05 25.73 19.71
N SER A 738 -3.30 26.07 20.01
CA SER A 738 -4.29 26.51 19.01
C SER A 738 -3.83 27.73 18.20
N THR A 739 -3.28 28.75 18.88
CA THR A 739 -2.85 30.01 18.28
C THR A 739 -1.54 29.84 17.52
N MET A 740 -0.61 29.04 18.04
CA MET A 740 0.59 28.67 17.30
C MET A 740 0.24 27.86 16.04
N MET A 741 -0.67 26.89 16.11
CA MET A 741 -1.11 26.13 14.95
C MET A 741 -1.82 27.00 13.89
N LYS A 742 -2.61 28.00 14.31
CA LYS A 742 -3.17 29.03 13.41
C LYS A 742 -2.06 29.80 12.68
N LYS A 743 -1.05 30.31 13.41
CA LYS A 743 0.12 30.97 12.80
C LYS A 743 0.87 30.06 11.82
N GLN A 744 1.04 28.77 12.15
CA GLN A 744 1.70 27.79 11.27
C GLN A 744 0.91 27.54 9.96
N LYS A 745 -0.43 27.55 10.02
CA LYS A 745 -1.33 27.39 8.86
C LYS A 745 -1.12 28.45 7.77
N GLU A 746 -0.63 29.63 8.14
CA GLU A 746 -0.43 30.78 7.21
C GLU A 746 0.77 30.61 6.25
N GLY A 747 1.53 29.51 6.35
CA GLY A 747 2.47 29.09 5.30
C GLY A 747 3.64 28.24 5.82
N GLN A 748 4.02 28.42 7.08
CA GLN A 748 5.16 27.72 7.69
C GLN A 748 4.97 26.20 7.75
N MET A 749 3.72 25.72 7.91
CA MET A 749 3.42 24.30 7.92
C MET A 749 3.93 23.55 6.68
N TRP A 750 3.98 24.19 5.52
CA TRP A 750 4.44 23.54 4.28
C TRP A 750 5.94 23.27 4.28
N PHE A 751 6.74 24.13 4.93
CA PHE A 751 8.15 23.85 5.20
C PHE A 751 8.27 22.67 6.18
N HIS A 752 7.47 22.64 7.24
CA HIS A 752 7.50 21.57 8.24
C HIS A 752 7.03 20.21 7.71
N HIS A 753 6.08 20.18 6.76
CA HIS A 753 5.69 18.96 6.04
C HIS A 753 6.83 18.40 5.17
N ILE A 754 7.67 19.26 4.58
CA ILE A 754 8.88 18.80 3.87
C ILE A 754 9.92 18.27 4.86
N ILE A 755 10.09 18.90 6.03
CA ILE A 755 10.98 18.42 7.09
C ILE A 755 10.57 17.03 7.59
N TRP A 756 9.28 16.79 7.84
CA TRP A 756 8.78 15.51 8.36
C TRP A 756 8.80 14.35 7.36
N GLU A 757 8.56 14.61 6.07
CA GLU A 757 8.39 13.55 5.07
C GLU A 757 9.67 13.33 4.25
N GLY A 758 9.95 12.06 3.93
CA GLY A 758 10.91 11.69 2.89
C GLY A 758 10.31 11.81 1.49
N PHE A 759 11.15 11.61 0.47
CA PHE A 759 10.75 11.46 -0.93
C PHE A 759 9.95 12.63 -1.55
N ASN A 760 9.95 13.80 -0.90
CA ASN A 760 9.37 15.03 -1.46
C ASN A 760 10.03 15.40 -2.80
N GLY A 761 9.28 16.07 -3.66
CA GLY A 761 9.82 16.61 -4.91
C GLY A 761 9.00 17.77 -5.46
N PRO A 762 9.48 18.46 -6.51
CA PRO A 762 9.08 19.83 -6.82
C PRO A 762 7.58 20.06 -7.05
N THR A 763 6.83 19.08 -7.56
CA THR A 763 5.39 19.23 -7.83
C THR A 763 4.47 18.75 -6.70
N CYS A 764 5.01 18.22 -5.59
CA CYS A 764 4.17 17.87 -4.45
C CYS A 764 3.55 19.12 -3.79
N VAL A 765 2.38 18.95 -3.18
CA VAL A 765 1.66 20.05 -2.49
C VAL A 765 2.56 20.84 -1.53
N PRO A 766 3.33 20.24 -0.60
CA PRO A 766 4.21 20.98 0.29
C PRO A 766 5.19 21.92 -0.43
N PHE A 767 5.89 21.48 -1.47
CA PHE A 767 6.83 22.33 -2.21
C PHE A 767 6.13 23.46 -2.98
N GLN A 768 5.01 23.16 -3.65
CA GLN A 768 4.26 24.16 -4.41
C GLN A 768 3.64 25.22 -3.50
N LYS A 769 3.14 24.82 -2.32
CA LYS A 769 2.59 25.76 -1.34
C LYS A 769 3.68 26.55 -0.60
N LEU A 770 4.85 25.94 -0.34
CA LEU A 770 6.01 26.66 0.18
C LEU A 770 6.49 27.74 -0.81
N ARG A 771 6.64 27.39 -2.10
CA ARG A 771 6.98 28.34 -3.17
C ARG A 771 5.99 29.49 -3.25
N ALA A 772 4.69 29.21 -3.16
CA ALA A 772 3.64 30.25 -3.15
C ALA A 772 3.65 31.12 -1.88
N ALA A 773 4.16 30.62 -0.75
CA ALA A 773 4.24 31.34 0.52
C ALA A 773 5.53 32.16 0.70
N VAL A 774 6.54 31.96 -0.16
CA VAL A 774 7.86 32.63 -0.09
C VAL A 774 8.01 33.58 -1.29
N PRO A 775 7.83 34.92 -1.11
CA PRO A 775 7.75 35.85 -2.23
C PRO A 775 8.99 35.91 -3.15
N ASP A 776 10.18 35.66 -2.61
CA ASP A 776 11.46 35.68 -3.31
C ASP A 776 11.95 34.28 -3.71
N PHE A 777 11.10 33.24 -3.65
CA PHE A 777 11.51 31.86 -3.98
C PHE A 777 12.11 31.75 -5.38
N ASP A 778 11.47 32.38 -6.37
CA ASP A 778 11.90 32.36 -7.76
C ASP A 778 13.17 33.20 -8.00
N GLU A 779 13.40 34.24 -7.18
CA GLU A 779 14.66 35.00 -7.20
C GLU A 779 15.81 34.17 -6.61
N LEU A 780 15.57 33.45 -5.51
CA LEU A 780 16.53 32.52 -4.89
C LEU A 780 16.88 31.35 -5.81
N ALA A 781 15.93 30.89 -6.62
CA ALA A 781 16.10 29.87 -7.65
C ALA A 781 16.93 30.42 -8.82
N ALA A 782 16.57 31.58 -9.37
CA ALA A 782 17.31 32.24 -10.46
C ALA A 782 18.74 32.66 -10.07
N ALA A 783 19.00 32.84 -8.78
CA ALA A 783 20.33 33.12 -8.23
C ALA A 783 21.25 31.89 -8.08
N ILE A 784 20.80 30.68 -8.47
CA ILE A 784 21.65 29.48 -8.49
C ILE A 784 22.51 29.50 -9.77
N PRO A 785 23.84 29.28 -9.70
CA PRO A 785 24.68 29.24 -10.89
C PRO A 785 24.30 28.10 -11.83
N GLU A 786 23.98 28.43 -13.09
CA GLU A 786 23.63 27.43 -14.12
C GLU A 786 24.74 26.37 -14.34
N GLY A 787 26.00 26.71 -14.07
CA GLY A 787 27.12 25.76 -14.11
C GLY A 787 27.04 24.66 -13.04
N GLU A 788 26.53 24.99 -11.84
CA GLU A 788 26.32 24.01 -10.76
C GLU A 788 25.15 23.07 -11.11
N ILE A 789 24.06 23.64 -11.63
CA ILE A 789 22.91 22.89 -12.15
C ILE A 789 23.36 21.94 -13.27
N HIS A 790 24.13 22.42 -14.24
CA HIS A 790 24.59 21.60 -15.36
C HIS A 790 25.48 20.42 -14.93
N GLU A 791 26.45 20.64 -14.02
CA GLU A 791 27.32 19.56 -13.56
C GLU A 791 26.54 18.55 -12.70
N PHE A 792 25.59 19.01 -11.86
CA PHE A 792 24.68 18.12 -11.15
C PHE A 792 23.83 17.26 -12.09
N VAL A 793 23.18 17.86 -13.09
CA VAL A 793 22.36 17.15 -14.09
C VAL A 793 23.20 16.09 -14.80
N LYS A 794 24.38 16.47 -15.30
CA LYS A 794 25.32 15.55 -15.95
C LYS A 794 25.70 14.38 -15.04
N THR A 795 25.96 14.63 -13.76
CA THR A 795 26.30 13.62 -12.77
C THR A 795 25.12 12.68 -12.49
N LYS A 796 23.92 13.23 -12.27
CA LYS A 796 22.72 12.45 -11.98
C LYS A 796 22.24 11.64 -13.19
N MET A 797 22.36 12.14 -14.41
CA MET A 797 22.06 11.36 -15.61
C MET A 797 22.99 10.16 -15.76
N GLN A 798 24.26 10.30 -15.38
CA GLN A 798 25.18 9.16 -15.30
C GLN A 798 24.79 8.18 -14.18
N HIS A 799 24.43 8.68 -12.99
CA HIS A 799 23.90 7.84 -11.89
C HIS A 799 22.65 7.06 -12.31
N LEU A 800 21.73 7.68 -13.06
CA LEU A 800 20.51 7.03 -13.56
C LEU A 800 20.82 5.95 -14.61
N ILE A 801 21.84 6.15 -15.45
CA ILE A 801 22.35 5.13 -16.38
C ILE A 801 22.94 3.94 -15.60
N ASP A 802 23.74 4.21 -14.58
CA ASP A 802 24.37 3.17 -13.76
C ASP A 802 23.38 2.46 -12.83
N TYR A 803 22.34 3.16 -12.38
CA TYR A 803 21.16 2.55 -11.75
C TYR A 803 20.47 1.59 -12.70
N LYS A 804 20.17 2.01 -13.95
CA LYS A 804 19.51 1.13 -14.92
C LYS A 804 20.32 -0.15 -15.18
N LYS A 805 21.66 -0.05 -15.28
CA LYS A 805 22.55 -1.23 -15.36
C LYS A 805 22.52 -2.10 -14.08
N LYS A 806 22.54 -1.48 -12.89
CA LYS A 806 22.39 -2.19 -11.60
C LYS A 806 21.07 -2.96 -11.61
N LEU A 807 19.98 -2.27 -11.93
CA LEU A 807 18.61 -2.76 -12.02
C LEU A 807 18.45 -3.92 -13.01
N ASP A 808 19.08 -3.84 -14.20
CA ASP A 808 19.14 -4.93 -15.18
C ASP A 808 19.82 -6.18 -14.61
N GLY A 809 20.82 -6.02 -13.73
CA GLY A 809 21.44 -7.11 -12.97
C GLY A 809 20.52 -7.76 -11.92
N TYR A 810 19.44 -7.07 -11.53
CA TYR A 810 18.32 -7.59 -10.73
C TYR A 810 17.08 -7.83 -11.62
N GLY A 811 17.23 -7.92 -12.95
CA GLY A 811 16.14 -7.76 -13.92
C GLY A 811 14.92 -8.68 -13.70
N ASP A 812 15.12 -9.93 -13.31
CA ASP A 812 14.04 -10.88 -13.02
C ASP A 812 13.29 -10.56 -11.72
N ALA A 813 13.95 -9.87 -10.79
CA ALA A 813 13.39 -9.50 -9.49
C ALA A 813 12.77 -8.08 -9.51
N VAL A 814 13.29 -7.14 -10.29
CA VAL A 814 12.73 -5.78 -10.34
C VAL A 814 11.39 -5.76 -11.09
N ASN A 815 11.26 -6.54 -12.16
CA ASN A 815 9.99 -6.77 -12.84
C ASN A 815 9.01 -7.63 -12.00
N PHE A 816 9.41 -8.03 -10.78
CA PHE A 816 8.57 -8.69 -9.78
C PHE A 816 8.11 -7.71 -8.68
N LEU A 817 8.72 -6.52 -8.56
CA LEU A 817 8.23 -5.43 -7.69
C LEU A 817 7.39 -4.36 -8.41
N LYS A 818 7.50 -4.25 -9.73
CA LYS A 818 6.84 -3.23 -10.56
C LYS A 818 5.71 -3.81 -11.40
#